data_AF-A0A8J9YKC5-F1
#
_entry.id   AF-A0A8J9YKC5-F1
#
_cell.length_a   1.000
_cell.length_b   1.000
_cell.length_c   1.000
_cell.angle_alpha   90.00
_cell.angle_beta   90.00
_cell.angle_gamma   90.00
#
_symmetry.space_group_name_H-M   'P 1'
#
loop_
_entity.id
_entity.type
_entity.pdbx_description
1 polymer ?
#
loop_
_entity_poly.entity_id
_entity_poly.type
_entity_poly.pdbx_seq_one_letter_code
_entity_poly.pdbx_strand_id
1 'polypeptide(L)'
;MIKNNPDLWKEKQEKNRQGYLRRKQEKKQLPINEMTPRQQRLQRQTWWKKYRSYYLKKKREKRTIALLEENTPPQSPSILSDTEPVVLEHLARSLPASPFLNKSSECMMSGPSITLRSISTQCNDFKTSTPSNTKSMSSSSVTSAVRRIRYQKDKVINFLKKKLISLTQQNERYRKQLKRMALKRVQNQIIKIKSIVPNKKQNCNFEPLPNLLKQDVRIFYEADENSSLCSGKKEFIVRKKIRKQKRYLSDNLLNLHKKFLKSSNFTISYSTFCKLRPFWVMLPDSRSRDTCLCKLHTNMDLIIKGLYQRKIIPVMTSQNLLSMLCCDMFSVDCMHRNCLACKNKVVCYQEFDNSIEMTYWQWDTKQDVTKCKGRKIRITEKVKKTEEPKKCIEKFESMLKEYLMHCGNIVSQYNAFRNLKESLSDGECIIHIDYSENYAVKSYQEIQSYHFGGNRKQLTLHTSVIYFLDAENIPQIQSFCTVSECLRHDISAVWAHIIPILDYISEIRAGIHTLHFISDSPSSQYRNKKIFHMISSLHIYLNSVDTITGNYSESGHGKGAPDGVGAVIKRTADRAVSQGHDIKDLDDFLTVMNQNLKKIRLKIISEYDVFEKDLLFPQNIKAFPGCMKMHQIVWKLNFPMMAVRKLSCTDKACLYEVISCNHKKHLGFYHLEELYQERITVTPLADSKRQLREIPKSFWSVNNESNGNDGVTGIGNLVQTITNRTTCKTNNNLNTRSANQNNKRKVDKLNERKDLERSGRTDRVEQIMLLAGSSNIDNIFKRRR
;
A
#
# COMPACT_ATOMS: atom_id res chain seq x y z
N MET A 1 -18.41 30.42 8.70
CA MET A 1 -18.14 30.81 7.30
C MET A 1 -16.75 31.43 7.10
N ILE A 2 -16.32 32.43 7.88
CA ILE A 2 -15.05 33.19 7.68
C ILE A 2 -13.76 32.34 7.48
N LYS A 3 -13.64 31.13 8.04
CA LYS A 3 -12.43 30.28 7.91
C LYS A 3 -12.18 29.70 6.51
N ASN A 4 -13.15 29.75 5.60
CA ASN A 4 -13.05 29.09 4.29
C ASN A 4 -12.69 30.05 3.14
N ASN A 5 -12.61 31.35 3.41
CA ASN A 5 -12.15 32.36 2.46
C ASN A 5 -10.82 32.92 3.00
N PRO A 6 -9.69 32.85 2.26
CA PRO A 6 -8.37 33.20 2.77
C PRO A 6 -8.26 34.68 3.14
N ASP A 7 -8.94 35.58 2.43
CA ASP A 7 -8.84 37.02 2.64
C ASP A 7 -9.72 37.47 3.81
N LEU A 8 -10.95 36.96 3.93
CA LEU A 8 -11.75 37.14 5.15
C LEU A 8 -11.09 36.51 6.39
N TRP A 9 -10.30 35.45 6.20
CA TRP A 9 -9.51 34.86 7.29
C TRP A 9 -8.29 35.72 7.65
N LYS A 10 -7.56 36.28 6.68
CA LYS A 10 -6.50 37.28 6.91
C LYS A 10 -7.06 38.53 7.61
N GLU A 11 -8.18 39.05 7.14
CA GLU A 11 -8.86 40.20 7.75
C GLU A 11 -9.29 39.89 9.20
N LYS A 12 -9.77 38.68 9.48
CA LYS A 12 -10.08 38.25 10.84
C LYS A 12 -8.84 37.99 11.70
N GLN A 13 -7.74 37.51 11.13
CA GLN A 13 -6.45 37.41 11.81
C GLN A 13 -5.96 38.81 12.21
N GLU A 14 -6.02 39.78 11.31
CA GLU A 14 -5.59 41.16 11.57
C GLU A 14 -6.54 41.86 12.56
N LYS A 15 -7.86 41.71 12.45
CA LYS A 15 -8.82 42.17 13.48
C LYS A 15 -8.55 41.54 14.86
N ASN A 16 -8.19 40.26 14.92
CA ASN A 16 -7.79 39.61 16.17
C ASN A 16 -6.44 40.13 16.70
N ARG A 17 -5.48 40.40 15.82
CA ARG A 17 -4.15 40.96 16.15
C ARG A 17 -4.28 42.38 16.68
N GLN A 18 -5.05 43.25 16.02
CA GLN A 18 -5.38 44.58 16.51
C GLN A 18 -6.17 44.51 17.81
N GLY A 19 -7.14 43.60 17.95
CA GLY A 19 -7.84 43.37 19.21
C GLY A 19 -6.97 42.82 20.34
N TYR A 20 -5.83 42.18 20.04
CA TYR A 20 -4.80 41.79 21.00
C TYR A 20 -3.90 42.97 21.37
N LEU A 21 -3.42 43.72 20.37
CA LEU A 21 -2.60 44.93 20.56
C LEU A 21 -3.35 45.98 21.38
N ARG A 22 -4.63 46.22 21.09
CA ARG A 22 -5.51 47.12 21.85
C ARG A 22 -5.66 46.67 23.30
N ARG A 23 -5.92 45.38 23.56
CA ARG A 23 -5.97 44.83 24.93
C ARG A 23 -4.63 44.88 25.66
N LYS A 24 -3.51 44.85 24.94
CA LYS A 24 -2.17 45.05 25.49
C LYS A 24 -1.93 46.53 25.86
N GLN A 25 -2.35 47.48 25.00
CA GLN A 25 -2.31 48.93 25.26
C GLN A 25 -3.22 49.31 26.44
N GLU A 26 -4.44 48.76 26.50
CA GLU A 26 -5.40 48.95 27.60
C GLU A 26 -5.00 48.23 28.91
N LYS A 27 -3.81 47.61 29.00
CA LYS A 27 -3.32 46.77 30.11
C LYS A 27 -4.21 45.58 30.53
N LYS A 28 -5.33 45.33 29.84
CA LYS A 28 -6.24 44.19 30.05
C LYS A 28 -5.60 42.84 29.69
N GLN A 29 -4.47 42.83 28.97
CA GLN A 29 -3.71 41.64 28.66
C GLN A 29 -2.22 41.86 28.89
N LEU A 30 -1.78 41.65 30.13
CA LEU A 30 -0.37 41.74 30.54
C LEU A 30 0.50 40.70 29.80
N PRO A 31 1.71 41.04 29.36
CA PRO A 31 2.71 40.07 28.95
C PRO A 31 3.27 39.33 30.17
N ILE A 32 3.84 38.13 29.98
CA ILE A 32 4.15 37.21 31.10
C ILE A 32 5.21 37.74 32.08
N ASN A 33 6.07 38.66 31.64
CA ASN A 33 7.06 39.38 32.46
C ASN A 33 6.43 40.40 33.41
N GLU A 34 5.23 40.92 33.10
CA GLU A 34 4.48 41.88 33.94
C GLU A 34 3.42 41.19 34.82
N MET A 35 3.27 39.87 34.70
CA MET A 35 2.39 39.08 35.57
C MET A 35 3.08 38.76 36.91
N THR A 36 2.31 38.73 37.99
CA THR A 36 2.78 38.24 39.30
C THR A 36 3.25 36.78 39.21
N PRO A 37 4.18 36.30 40.07
CA PRO A 37 4.67 34.92 40.04
C PRO A 37 3.56 33.85 40.08
N ARG A 38 2.47 34.11 40.83
CA ARG A 38 1.27 33.24 40.90
C ARG A 38 0.53 33.19 39.56
N GLN A 39 0.32 34.32 38.91
CA GLN A 39 -0.31 34.41 37.58
C GLN A 39 0.59 33.78 36.51
N GLN A 40 1.92 33.99 36.55
CA GLN A 40 2.87 33.32 35.65
C GLN A 40 2.77 31.81 35.76
N ARG A 41 2.69 31.25 36.98
CA ARG A 41 2.55 29.79 37.19
C ARG A 41 1.24 29.26 36.59
N LEU A 42 0.13 29.97 36.77
CA LEU A 42 -1.18 29.60 36.20
C LEU A 42 -1.20 29.69 34.66
N GLN A 43 -0.60 30.74 34.10
CA GLN A 43 -0.45 30.93 32.65
C GLN A 43 0.43 29.84 32.04
N ARG A 44 1.56 29.48 32.66
CA ARG A 44 2.40 28.36 32.24
C ARG A 44 1.67 27.02 32.33
N GLN A 45 0.84 26.78 33.35
CA GLN A 45 0.01 25.57 33.44
C GLN A 45 -1.04 25.50 32.31
N THR A 46 -1.72 26.61 31.98
CA THR A 46 -2.68 26.62 30.86
C THR A 46 -1.99 26.47 29.51
N TRP A 47 -0.80 27.04 29.31
CA TRP A 47 0.03 26.77 28.15
C TRP A 47 0.44 25.30 28.06
N TRP A 48 0.90 24.69 29.16
CA TRP A 48 1.25 23.27 29.20
C TRP A 48 0.06 22.36 28.91
N LYS A 49 -1.13 22.64 29.48
CA LYS A 49 -2.37 21.91 29.16
C LYS A 49 -2.73 22.03 27.68
N LYS A 50 -2.72 23.24 27.10
CA LYS A 50 -2.99 23.47 25.67
C LYS A 50 -1.96 22.79 24.76
N TYR A 51 -0.67 22.90 25.10
CA TYR A 51 0.43 22.25 24.37
C TYR A 51 0.34 20.73 24.45
N ARG A 52 0.05 20.15 25.62
CA ARG A 52 -0.17 18.70 25.81
C ARG A 52 -1.35 18.22 24.98
N SER A 53 -2.48 18.93 24.95
CA SER A 53 -3.63 18.60 24.10
C SER A 53 -3.29 18.69 22.60
N TYR A 54 -2.60 19.74 22.17
CA TYR A 54 -2.12 19.91 20.79
C TYR A 54 -1.15 18.78 20.39
N TYR A 55 -0.17 18.46 21.25
CA TYR A 55 0.80 17.41 21.03
C TYR A 55 0.14 16.03 20.98
N LEU A 56 -0.78 15.72 21.89
CA LEU A 56 -1.56 14.48 21.87
C LEU A 56 -2.42 14.38 20.60
N LYS A 57 -3.03 15.48 20.14
CA LYS A 57 -3.75 15.52 18.86
C LYS A 57 -2.80 15.24 17.70
N LYS A 58 -1.67 15.95 17.60
CA LYS A 58 -0.65 15.73 16.55
C LYS A 58 -0.03 14.33 16.60
N LYS A 59 0.12 13.72 17.78
CA LYS A 59 0.59 12.34 17.96
C LYS A 59 -0.45 11.31 17.51
N ARG A 60 -1.74 11.56 17.75
CA ARG A 60 -2.85 10.77 17.18
C ARG A 60 -2.89 10.92 15.66
N GLU A 61 -2.91 12.14 15.13
CA GLU A 61 -2.87 12.44 13.69
C GLU A 61 -1.72 11.69 13.00
N LYS A 62 -0.47 11.83 13.50
CA LYS A 62 0.70 11.13 12.93
C LYS A 62 0.62 9.59 13.01
N ARG A 63 0.09 9.02 14.09
CA ARG A 63 -0.08 7.56 14.24
C ARG A 63 -1.17 7.02 13.32
N THR A 64 -2.28 7.74 13.16
CA THR A 64 -3.36 7.37 12.23
C THR A 64 -2.88 7.46 10.78
N ILE A 65 -2.16 8.53 10.42
CA ILE A 65 -1.55 8.68 9.09
C ILE A 65 -0.57 7.53 8.83
N ALA A 66 0.37 7.23 9.73
CA ALA A 66 1.32 6.14 9.55
C ALA A 66 0.67 4.76 9.41
N LEU A 67 -0.44 4.49 10.13
CA LEU A 67 -1.19 3.24 9.98
C LEU A 67 -1.95 3.18 8.65
N LEU A 68 -2.49 4.31 8.18
CA LEU A 68 -3.14 4.39 6.87
C LEU A 68 -2.12 4.25 5.74
N GLU A 69 -0.97 4.89 5.80
CA GLU A 69 0.14 4.73 4.83
C GLU A 69 0.69 3.30 4.78
N GLU A 70 0.53 2.52 5.87
CA GLU A 70 0.97 1.12 5.94
C GLU A 70 -0.08 0.11 5.44
N ASN A 71 -1.37 0.49 5.34
CA ASN A 71 -2.48 -0.43 4.96
C ASN A 71 -3.34 0.07 3.79
N THR A 72 -3.18 1.31 3.34
CA THR A 72 -3.77 1.85 2.11
C THR A 72 -2.77 1.66 0.97
N PRO A 73 -3.17 1.24 -0.25
CA PRO A 73 -2.25 1.29 -1.39
C PRO A 73 -1.73 2.73 -1.55
N PRO A 74 -0.43 2.90 -1.86
CA PRO A 74 0.18 4.21 -1.81
C PRO A 74 -0.39 5.11 -2.89
N GLN A 75 -0.97 6.24 -2.48
CA GLN A 75 -1.24 7.31 -3.43
C GLN A 75 0.09 7.83 -3.98
N SER A 76 0.17 7.99 -5.30
CA SER A 76 1.26 8.74 -5.92
C SER A 76 1.35 10.12 -5.27
N PRO A 77 2.56 10.65 -4.97
CA PRO A 77 2.68 11.98 -4.39
C PRO A 77 1.98 13.00 -5.28
N SER A 78 1.18 13.86 -4.64
CA SER A 78 0.48 14.94 -5.34
C SER A 78 1.47 16.04 -5.67
N ILE A 79 1.39 16.52 -6.92
CA ILE A 79 2.16 17.65 -7.43
C ILE A 79 1.98 18.86 -6.49
N LEU A 80 3.07 19.28 -5.83
CA LEU A 80 3.16 20.58 -5.18
C LEU A 80 3.86 21.55 -6.13
N SER A 81 3.08 22.39 -6.79
CA SER A 81 3.59 23.60 -7.44
C SER A 81 3.72 24.70 -6.38
N ASP A 82 4.87 24.77 -5.73
CA ASP A 82 5.17 25.85 -4.79
C ASP A 82 5.21 27.21 -5.52
N THR A 83 4.26 28.07 -5.21
CA THR A 83 4.39 29.52 -5.36
C THR A 83 3.93 30.19 -4.06
N GLU A 84 4.65 31.24 -3.68
CA GLU A 84 4.52 32.11 -2.51
C GLU A 84 5.35 31.79 -1.25
N PRO A 85 5.90 32.82 -0.56
CA PRO A 85 7.20 32.70 0.11
C PRO A 85 7.14 32.42 1.62
N VAL A 86 8.18 31.74 2.12
CA VAL A 86 8.43 31.60 3.56
C VAL A 86 9.13 32.85 4.10
N VAL A 87 8.35 33.72 4.75
CA VAL A 87 8.87 34.73 5.69
C VAL A 87 9.47 34.02 6.91
N LEU A 88 10.72 34.37 7.29
CA LEU A 88 11.42 33.73 8.40
C LEU A 88 12.04 34.74 9.38
N GLU A 89 11.28 35.07 10.42
CA GLU A 89 11.72 35.67 11.69
C GLU A 89 11.22 34.75 12.83
N HIS A 90 11.89 34.54 13.97
CA HIS A 90 13.07 35.17 14.55
C HIS A 90 13.74 34.25 15.61
N LEU A 91 15.07 34.38 15.75
CA LEU A 91 15.89 34.41 16.99
C LEU A 91 15.59 33.52 18.22
N ALA A 92 16.60 32.72 18.62
CA ALA A 92 17.24 32.64 19.96
C ALA A 92 18.20 31.41 20.04
N ARG A 93 19.36 31.39 20.72
CA ARG A 93 20.26 32.42 21.30
C ARG A 93 21.58 31.72 21.73
N SER A 94 22.73 32.16 21.23
CA SER A 94 24.04 32.03 21.93
C SER A 94 25.11 32.89 21.23
N LEU A 95 25.93 33.57 22.03
CA LEU A 95 26.90 34.62 21.70
C LEU A 95 28.36 34.08 21.84
N PRO A 96 29.43 34.88 21.68
CA PRO A 96 29.76 35.83 20.60
C PRO A 96 31.24 35.71 20.10
N ALA A 97 31.57 36.32 18.95
CA ALA A 97 32.85 37.00 18.71
C ALA A 97 32.85 37.79 17.37
N SER A 98 33.08 39.10 17.44
CA SER A 98 33.45 40.01 16.33
C SER A 98 34.98 40.27 16.38
N PRO A 99 35.58 41.23 15.64
CA PRO A 99 35.18 41.98 14.42
C PRO A 99 36.15 41.69 13.22
N PHE A 100 36.01 42.23 11.99
CA PHE A 100 36.30 43.62 11.59
C PHE A 100 35.84 43.92 10.13
N LEU A 101 35.36 45.17 9.92
CA LEU A 101 35.42 46.10 8.76
C LEU A 101 35.68 45.55 7.32
N ASN A 102 35.14 46.11 6.24
CA ASN A 102 34.23 47.24 5.97
C ASN A 102 33.59 47.00 4.56
N LYS A 103 32.37 47.46 4.25
CA LYS A 103 32.07 48.73 3.55
C LYS A 103 33.06 49.08 2.40
N SER A 104 32.60 49.43 1.18
CA SER A 104 31.24 49.71 0.70
C SER A 104 31.17 49.79 -0.84
N SER A 105 29.94 49.93 -1.39
CA SER A 105 29.51 50.92 -2.43
C SER A 105 30.43 51.22 -3.64
N GLU A 106 29.97 51.41 -4.89
CA GLU A 106 28.62 51.53 -5.47
C GLU A 106 28.73 51.58 -7.03
N CYS A 107 27.60 51.68 -7.74
CA CYS A 107 27.33 52.48 -8.96
C CYS A 107 28.45 52.87 -9.99
N MET A 108 28.20 53.00 -11.30
CA MET A 108 27.03 52.75 -12.16
C MET A 108 27.40 53.03 -13.65
N MET A 109 26.47 52.78 -14.58
CA MET A 109 26.40 53.38 -15.94
C MET A 109 27.59 53.06 -16.90
N SER A 110 27.50 53.11 -18.23
CA SER A 110 26.41 53.10 -19.21
C SER A 110 27.05 53.14 -20.60
N GLY A 111 26.37 52.57 -21.61
CA GLY A 111 26.26 53.25 -22.90
C GLY A 111 27.11 52.72 -24.06
N PRO A 112 26.69 52.99 -25.32
CA PRO A 112 26.85 51.97 -26.37
C PRO A 112 27.45 52.48 -27.70
N SER A 113 27.52 51.54 -28.65
CA SER A 113 27.27 51.72 -30.10
C SER A 113 28.45 51.74 -31.07
N ILE A 114 28.02 51.44 -32.31
CA ILE A 114 28.57 51.74 -33.64
C ILE A 114 29.23 50.57 -34.39
N THR A 115 28.68 50.41 -35.59
CA THR A 115 28.85 49.39 -36.62
C THR A 115 30.00 49.71 -37.58
N LEU A 116 30.41 48.74 -38.40
CA LEU A 116 30.21 48.81 -39.87
C LEU A 116 30.57 47.50 -40.58
N ARG A 117 29.85 47.21 -41.67
CA ARG A 117 30.13 46.11 -42.61
C ARG A 117 31.08 46.61 -43.70
N SER A 118 31.93 45.75 -44.24
CA SER A 118 32.60 45.96 -45.53
C SER A 118 31.97 45.09 -46.61
N ILE A 119 31.56 45.73 -47.71
CA ILE A 119 30.93 45.13 -48.88
C ILE A 119 32.00 44.55 -49.82
N SER A 120 31.70 43.44 -50.48
CA SER A 120 32.51 42.88 -51.57
C SER A 120 31.80 43.09 -52.91
N THR A 121 32.37 43.92 -53.77
CA THR A 121 31.89 44.11 -55.16
C THR A 121 32.88 43.47 -56.13
N GLN A 122 32.36 42.77 -57.14
CA GLN A 122 33.15 42.23 -58.25
C GLN A 122 33.54 43.36 -59.21
N CYS A 123 34.72 43.28 -59.84
CA CYS A 123 34.84 42.92 -61.26
C CYS A 123 36.27 43.09 -61.81
N ASN A 124 36.62 42.12 -62.67
CA ASN A 124 37.60 42.06 -63.75
C ASN A 124 38.43 43.32 -64.13
N ASP A 125 39.69 43.08 -64.51
CA ASP A 125 40.18 43.54 -65.82
C ASP A 125 41.32 42.66 -66.36
N PHE A 126 41.61 42.77 -67.67
CA PHE A 126 42.14 41.68 -68.51
C PHE A 126 43.45 42.04 -69.28
N LYS A 127 44.35 41.05 -69.46
CA LYS A 127 45.51 41.02 -70.41
C LYS A 127 46.68 41.97 -70.04
N THR A 128 47.94 41.84 -70.50
CA THR A 128 48.60 41.16 -71.65
C THR A 128 49.95 40.54 -71.20
N SER A 129 50.22 39.23 -71.39
CA SER A 129 50.92 38.56 -72.51
C SER A 129 52.40 38.94 -72.77
N THR A 130 53.28 37.92 -72.74
CA THR A 130 54.71 37.94 -73.09
C THR A 130 55.00 38.00 -74.62
N PRO A 131 56.23 38.34 -75.06
CA PRO A 131 56.46 38.92 -76.38
C PRO A 131 57.21 38.04 -77.39
N SER A 132 57.22 38.46 -78.66
CA SER A 132 58.22 38.09 -79.67
C SER A 132 58.65 39.32 -80.51
N ASN A 133 59.96 39.43 -80.75
CA ASN A 133 60.68 40.31 -81.68
C ASN A 133 60.20 41.76 -81.94
N THR A 134 61.03 42.75 -81.58
CA THR A 134 61.76 43.61 -82.56
C THR A 134 62.82 44.52 -81.90
N LYS A 135 63.67 45.16 -82.73
CA LYS A 135 64.88 45.95 -82.38
C LYS A 135 64.57 47.43 -82.01
N SER A 136 65.65 48.18 -81.74
CA SER A 136 65.78 49.64 -81.50
C SER A 136 65.46 50.09 -80.06
N MET A 137 66.36 50.77 -79.33
CA MET A 137 66.97 52.11 -79.53
C MET A 137 65.92 53.24 -79.49
N SER A 138 66.07 54.34 -78.74
CA SER A 138 67.19 54.83 -77.91
C SER A 138 66.72 55.92 -76.92
N SER A 139 67.66 56.41 -76.07
CA SER A 139 67.55 57.66 -75.28
C SER A 139 66.55 57.65 -74.09
N SER A 140 66.67 58.47 -73.04
CA SER A 140 67.74 59.43 -72.66
C SER A 140 67.94 59.50 -71.12
N SER A 141 69.20 59.74 -70.75
CA SER A 141 69.85 60.20 -69.50
C SER A 141 69.14 60.39 -68.13
N VAL A 142 67.82 60.54 -68.00
CA VAL A 142 67.18 60.93 -66.70
C VAL A 142 66.83 59.74 -65.81
N THR A 143 66.71 58.53 -66.37
CA THR A 143 66.22 57.34 -65.64
C THR A 143 67.29 56.61 -64.81
N SER A 144 68.58 56.81 -65.08
CA SER A 144 69.68 56.07 -64.43
C SER A 144 69.97 56.54 -63.00
N ALA A 145 69.93 57.84 -62.73
CA ALA A 145 70.07 58.39 -61.38
C ALA A 145 68.90 57.98 -60.46
N VAL A 146 67.66 58.12 -60.95
CA VAL A 146 66.45 57.72 -60.19
C VAL A 146 66.43 56.21 -59.94
N ARG A 147 66.85 55.38 -60.90
CA ARG A 147 67.02 53.93 -60.68
C ARG A 147 68.10 53.62 -59.64
N ARG A 148 69.25 54.32 -59.62
CA ARG A 148 70.27 54.13 -58.56
C ARG A 148 69.73 54.50 -57.18
N ILE A 149 69.06 55.64 -57.04
CA ILE A 149 68.47 56.09 -55.76
C ILE A 149 67.38 55.12 -55.30
N ARG A 150 66.50 54.68 -56.21
CA ARG A 150 65.44 53.70 -55.90
C ARG A 150 66.04 52.34 -55.53
N TYR A 151 67.04 51.83 -56.26
CA TYR A 151 67.76 50.60 -55.93
C TYR A 151 68.50 50.70 -54.58
N GLN A 152 69.14 51.82 -54.26
CA GLN A 152 69.75 52.04 -52.94
C GLN A 152 68.70 52.04 -51.83
N LYS A 153 67.57 52.74 -52.01
CA LYS A 153 66.45 52.71 -51.07
C LYS A 153 65.87 51.30 -50.91
N ASP A 154 65.64 50.57 -52.00
CA ASP A 154 65.12 49.20 -51.97
C ASP A 154 66.11 48.21 -51.33
N LYS A 155 67.43 48.40 -51.53
CA LYS A 155 68.48 47.63 -50.85
C LYS A 155 68.47 47.88 -49.34
N VAL A 156 68.29 49.13 -48.90
CA VAL A 156 68.11 49.48 -47.48
C VAL A 156 66.80 48.92 -46.92
N ILE A 157 65.68 49.06 -47.64
CA ILE A 157 64.36 48.53 -47.24
C ILE A 157 64.41 47.01 -47.12
N ASN A 158 65.05 46.30 -48.05
CA ASN A 158 65.18 44.84 -47.99
C ASN A 158 66.16 44.37 -46.90
N PHE A 159 67.21 45.14 -46.61
CA PHE A 159 68.06 44.92 -45.44
C PHE A 159 67.27 45.09 -44.13
N LEU A 160 66.49 46.17 -44.01
CA LEU A 160 65.62 46.42 -42.85
C LEU A 160 64.53 45.36 -42.71
N LYS A 161 63.89 44.89 -43.81
CA LYS A 161 62.93 43.77 -43.79
C LYS A 161 63.57 42.47 -43.32
N LYS A 162 64.78 42.12 -43.80
CA LYS A 162 65.52 40.95 -43.31
C LYS A 162 65.88 41.07 -41.82
N LYS A 163 66.33 42.25 -41.38
CA LYS A 163 66.63 42.53 -39.96
C LYS A 163 65.37 42.48 -39.10
N LEU A 164 64.24 42.96 -39.60
CA LEU A 164 62.93 42.86 -38.93
C LEU A 164 62.50 41.40 -38.77
N ILE A 165 62.55 40.59 -39.84
CA ILE A 165 62.20 39.15 -39.77
C ILE A 165 63.11 38.41 -38.77
N SER A 166 64.42 38.70 -38.78
CA SER A 166 65.37 38.15 -37.82
C SER A 166 65.00 38.52 -36.38
N LEU A 167 64.71 39.80 -36.11
CA LEU A 167 64.26 40.28 -34.80
C LEU A 167 62.90 39.70 -34.39
N THR A 168 61.96 39.50 -35.31
CA THR A 168 60.66 38.87 -35.03
C THR A 168 60.83 37.41 -34.65
N GLN A 169 61.71 36.67 -35.34
CA GLN A 169 62.06 35.29 -34.99
C GLN A 169 62.80 35.20 -33.65
N GLN A 170 63.69 36.16 -33.36
CA GLN A 170 64.40 36.23 -32.08
C GLN A 170 63.43 36.56 -30.94
N ASN A 171 62.49 37.49 -31.14
CA ASN A 171 61.41 37.80 -30.21
C ASN A 171 60.43 36.62 -30.03
N GLU A 172 60.18 35.83 -31.06
CA GLU A 172 59.43 34.56 -30.93
C GLU A 172 60.19 33.53 -30.10
N ARG A 173 61.50 33.39 -30.29
CA ARG A 173 62.36 32.52 -29.47
C ARG A 173 62.36 32.99 -28.01
N TYR A 174 62.53 34.29 -27.76
CA TYR A 174 62.41 34.86 -26.40
C TYR A 174 61.00 34.69 -25.82
N ARG A 175 59.91 34.89 -26.58
CA ARG A 175 58.54 34.59 -26.12
C ARG A 175 58.34 33.11 -25.79
N LYS A 176 58.91 32.18 -26.58
CA LYS A 176 58.88 30.74 -26.31
C LYS A 176 59.73 30.37 -25.09
N GLN A 177 60.86 31.03 -24.87
CA GLN A 177 61.74 30.85 -23.72
C GLN A 177 61.11 31.42 -22.43
N LEU A 178 60.52 32.61 -22.49
CA LEU A 178 59.71 33.21 -21.42
C LEU A 178 58.49 32.35 -21.09
N LYS A 179 57.77 31.82 -22.08
CA LYS A 179 56.69 30.84 -21.83
C LYS A 179 57.21 29.57 -21.15
N ARG A 180 58.38 29.04 -21.54
CA ARG A 180 59.00 27.87 -20.87
C ARG A 180 59.48 28.19 -19.44
N MET A 181 60.05 29.36 -19.19
CA MET A 181 60.46 29.82 -17.85
C MET A 181 59.25 30.10 -16.96
N ALA A 182 58.19 30.70 -17.49
CA ALA A 182 56.91 30.89 -16.81
C ALA A 182 56.27 29.52 -16.48
N LEU A 183 56.22 28.58 -17.43
CA LEU A 183 55.73 27.22 -17.19
C LEU A 183 56.56 26.48 -16.12
N LYS A 184 57.89 26.62 -16.10
CA LYS A 184 58.74 26.07 -15.03
C LYS A 184 58.50 26.75 -13.67
N ARG A 185 58.33 28.07 -13.61
CA ARG A 185 57.97 28.79 -12.37
C ARG A 185 56.59 28.35 -11.86
N VAL A 186 55.60 28.24 -12.76
CA VAL A 186 54.24 27.77 -12.45
C VAL A 186 54.25 26.31 -12.01
N GLN A 187 55.01 25.41 -12.66
CA GLN A 187 55.16 24.02 -12.20
C GLN A 187 55.82 23.93 -10.82
N ASN A 188 56.90 24.67 -10.58
CA ASN A 188 57.59 24.66 -9.28
C ASN A 188 56.74 25.28 -8.15
N GLN A 189 55.91 26.28 -8.46
CA GLN A 189 54.89 26.79 -7.53
C GLN A 189 53.76 25.77 -7.31
N ILE A 190 53.23 25.13 -8.36
CA ILE A 190 52.19 24.09 -8.25
C ILE A 190 52.68 22.89 -7.42
N ILE A 191 53.95 22.50 -7.53
CA ILE A 191 54.56 21.44 -6.72
C ILE A 191 54.62 21.87 -5.24
N LYS A 192 55.13 23.07 -4.93
CA LYS A 192 55.14 23.62 -3.56
C LYS A 192 53.74 23.83 -2.95
N ILE A 193 52.74 24.14 -3.76
CA ILE A 193 51.37 24.39 -3.29
C ILE A 193 50.61 23.07 -3.07
N LYS A 194 50.83 22.05 -3.92
CA LYS A 194 50.22 20.72 -3.76
C LYS A 194 50.75 19.91 -2.57
N SER A 195 51.93 20.25 -2.04
CA SER A 195 52.51 19.57 -0.88
C SER A 195 52.03 20.09 0.49
N ILE A 196 51.26 21.19 0.56
CA ILE A 196 50.99 21.89 1.83
C ILE A 196 49.53 21.78 2.33
N VAL A 197 48.50 21.71 1.47
CA VAL A 197 47.10 21.54 1.93
C VAL A 197 46.27 20.64 1.01
N PRO A 198 45.53 19.64 1.54
CA PRO A 198 44.63 18.82 0.74
C PRO A 198 43.24 19.46 0.53
N ASN A 199 42.83 19.48 -0.74
CA ASN A 199 41.43 19.33 -1.21
C ASN A 199 40.49 20.58 -1.22
N LYS A 200 39.51 20.54 -2.15
CA LYS A 200 38.31 21.40 -2.32
C LYS A 200 38.40 22.80 -3.00
N LYS A 201 38.11 22.79 -4.32
CA LYS A 201 37.12 23.59 -5.09
C LYS A 201 36.66 25.00 -4.62
N GLN A 202 36.65 25.96 -5.56
CA GLN A 202 35.47 26.57 -6.24
C GLN A 202 35.96 27.46 -7.42
N ASN A 203 35.43 27.30 -8.65
CA ASN A 203 34.45 28.15 -9.39
C ASN A 203 34.90 29.63 -9.56
N CYS A 204 34.69 30.35 -10.67
CA CYS A 204 33.72 30.30 -11.78
C CYS A 204 34.34 30.96 -13.07
N ASN A 205 33.76 30.99 -14.29
CA ASN A 205 32.60 30.27 -14.87
C ASN A 205 32.71 30.14 -16.42
N PHE A 206 32.36 28.97 -16.94
CA PHE A 206 31.66 28.69 -18.21
C PHE A 206 31.06 27.30 -17.98
N GLU A 207 29.75 27.18 -17.79
CA GLU A 207 29.19 25.85 -17.50
C GLU A 207 29.27 24.95 -18.73
N PRO A 208 29.89 23.76 -18.62
CA PRO A 208 30.04 22.90 -19.78
C PRO A 208 28.66 22.29 -20.11
N LEU A 209 28.20 22.54 -21.33
CA LEU A 209 26.93 22.05 -21.91
C LEU A 209 26.59 20.57 -21.54
N PRO A 210 27.55 19.63 -21.44
CA PRO A 210 27.29 18.26 -21.00
C PRO A 210 26.87 18.06 -19.53
N ASN A 211 27.01 19.05 -18.65
CA ASN A 211 26.58 18.96 -17.24
C ASN A 211 25.22 19.63 -17.01
N LEU A 212 24.98 20.80 -17.62
CA LEU A 212 23.65 21.40 -17.70
C LEU A 212 22.64 20.43 -18.31
N LEU A 213 22.96 19.87 -19.48
CA LEU A 213 22.10 18.86 -20.14
C LEU A 213 21.84 17.62 -19.27
N LYS A 214 22.83 17.15 -18.51
CA LYS A 214 22.65 16.03 -17.56
C LYS A 214 21.74 16.40 -16.40
N GLN A 215 21.84 17.63 -15.91
CA GLN A 215 21.03 18.12 -14.81
C GLN A 215 19.59 18.35 -15.28
N ASP A 216 19.38 18.91 -16.47
CA ASP A 216 18.05 19.09 -17.09
C ASP A 216 17.37 17.76 -17.40
N VAL A 217 18.05 16.81 -18.06
CA VAL A 217 17.49 15.47 -18.30
C VAL A 217 17.18 14.78 -16.97
N ARG A 218 17.99 14.99 -15.94
CA ARG A 218 17.73 14.46 -14.60
C ARG A 218 16.53 15.12 -13.92
N ILE A 219 16.42 16.45 -13.94
CA ILE A 219 15.28 17.19 -13.40
C ILE A 219 14.00 16.76 -14.11
N PHE A 220 14.05 16.66 -15.45
CA PHE A 220 12.95 16.16 -16.26
C PHE A 220 12.51 14.75 -15.85
N TYR A 221 13.44 13.81 -15.63
CA TYR A 221 13.11 12.48 -15.14
C TYR A 221 12.66 12.47 -13.66
N GLU A 222 13.16 13.38 -12.82
CA GLU A 222 12.78 13.50 -11.40
C GLU A 222 11.47 14.28 -11.20
N ALA A 223 10.92 14.94 -12.23
CA ALA A 223 9.63 15.61 -12.18
C ALA A 223 8.48 14.59 -12.08
N ASP A 224 7.51 14.87 -11.20
CA ASP A 224 6.43 13.93 -10.85
C ASP A 224 5.47 13.62 -12.02
N GLU A 225 5.42 14.47 -13.05
CA GLU A 225 4.70 14.18 -14.30
C GLU A 225 5.33 13.03 -15.11
N ASN A 226 6.65 12.86 -15.03
CA ASN A 226 7.43 12.00 -15.93
C ASN A 226 7.91 10.72 -15.25
N SER A 227 8.00 10.72 -13.92
CA SER A 227 8.10 9.50 -13.10
C SER A 227 7.44 9.69 -11.74
N SER A 228 6.98 8.64 -11.07
CA SER A 228 6.42 8.70 -9.71
C SER A 228 7.38 8.09 -8.68
N LEU A 229 7.43 8.64 -7.45
CA LEU A 229 8.20 8.05 -6.33
C LEU A 229 7.49 6.82 -5.75
N CYS A 230 8.27 5.77 -5.49
CA CYS A 230 7.81 4.60 -4.75
C CYS A 230 7.83 4.88 -3.24
N SER A 231 6.81 4.48 -2.49
CA SER A 231 6.68 4.76 -1.05
C SER A 231 7.23 3.64 -0.15
N GLY A 232 7.46 2.44 -0.67
CA GLY A 232 7.74 1.27 0.14
C GLY A 232 9.07 1.37 0.91
N LYS A 233 9.05 0.99 2.19
CA LYS A 233 10.23 0.93 3.09
C LYS A 233 11.37 0.05 2.55
N LYS A 234 11.08 -0.85 1.60
CA LYS A 234 12.03 -1.74 0.90
C LYS A 234 12.29 -1.35 -0.57
N GLU A 235 11.72 -0.26 -1.06
CA GLU A 235 11.77 0.16 -2.47
C GLU A 235 12.86 1.19 -2.75
N PHE A 236 14.05 0.92 -2.22
CA PHE A 236 15.27 1.67 -2.51
C PHE A 236 16.20 0.85 -3.41
N ILE A 237 17.06 1.55 -4.14
CA ILE A 237 18.15 0.96 -4.91
C ILE A 237 19.48 1.56 -4.44
N VAL A 238 20.50 0.70 -4.29
CA VAL A 238 21.86 1.10 -3.95
C VAL A 238 22.74 0.82 -5.15
N ARG A 239 23.37 1.87 -5.71
CA ARG A 239 24.37 1.75 -6.77
C ARG A 239 25.50 2.73 -6.51
N LYS A 240 26.75 2.30 -6.69
CA LYS A 240 27.96 3.11 -6.38
C LYS A 240 27.93 3.73 -4.96
N LYS A 241 27.52 2.95 -3.95
CA LYS A 241 27.35 3.36 -2.53
C LYS A 241 26.30 4.47 -2.29
N ILE A 242 25.56 4.90 -3.31
CA ILE A 242 24.46 5.87 -3.16
C ILE A 242 23.13 5.10 -3.06
N ARG A 243 22.42 5.28 -1.94
CA ARG A 243 21.05 4.76 -1.72
C ARG A 243 20.04 5.81 -2.13
N LYS A 244 19.12 5.47 -3.04
CA LYS A 244 18.01 6.32 -3.48
C LYS A 244 16.71 5.52 -3.48
N GLN A 245 15.61 6.19 -3.15
CA GLN A 245 14.28 5.61 -3.34
C GLN A 245 14.01 5.41 -4.84
N LYS A 246 13.36 4.30 -5.21
CA LYS A 246 12.98 4.05 -6.60
C LYS A 246 11.95 5.10 -7.07
N ARG A 247 11.99 5.37 -8.37
CA ARG A 247 10.95 6.08 -9.12
C ARG A 247 10.57 5.23 -10.33
N TYR A 248 9.31 5.23 -10.76
CA TYR A 248 8.85 4.54 -11.97
C TYR A 248 8.41 5.53 -13.04
N LEU A 249 8.84 5.33 -14.28
CA LEU A 249 8.48 6.19 -15.41
C LEU A 249 6.96 6.17 -15.68
N SER A 250 6.38 7.35 -15.92
CA SER A 250 4.93 7.54 -16.14
C SER A 250 4.48 7.18 -17.57
N ASP A 251 5.40 7.18 -18.53
CA ASP A 251 5.20 6.80 -19.94
C ASP A 251 6.49 6.14 -20.47
N ASN A 252 6.43 5.59 -21.68
CA ASN A 252 7.57 5.02 -22.36
C ASN A 252 8.64 6.07 -22.69
N LEU A 253 9.89 5.61 -22.77
CA LEU A 253 11.07 6.47 -22.97
C LEU A 253 11.01 7.32 -24.25
N LEU A 254 10.34 6.83 -25.30
CA LEU A 254 10.27 7.50 -26.60
C LEU A 254 9.29 8.68 -26.58
N ASN A 255 8.15 8.54 -25.91
CA ASN A 255 7.24 9.65 -25.64
C ASN A 255 7.85 10.68 -24.69
N LEU A 256 8.53 10.22 -23.63
CA LEU A 256 9.23 11.11 -22.70
C LEU A 256 10.38 11.87 -23.39
N HIS A 257 11.09 11.26 -24.34
CA HIS A 257 12.08 11.95 -25.16
C HIS A 257 11.45 13.03 -26.06
N LYS A 258 10.33 12.72 -26.74
CA LYS A 258 9.55 13.72 -27.49
C LYS A 258 9.05 14.85 -26.60
N LYS A 259 8.60 14.56 -25.37
CA LYS A 259 8.18 15.57 -24.39
C LYS A 259 9.35 16.43 -23.91
N PHE A 260 10.53 15.84 -23.68
CA PHE A 260 11.76 16.58 -23.33
C PHE A 260 12.20 17.54 -24.45
N LEU A 261 12.21 17.08 -25.71
CA LEU A 261 12.54 17.93 -26.87
C LEU A 261 11.55 19.08 -27.11
N LYS A 262 10.29 18.94 -26.65
CA LYS A 262 9.28 20.01 -26.71
C LYS A 262 9.34 21.00 -25.54
N SER A 263 9.99 20.63 -24.43
CA SER A 263 10.01 21.42 -23.18
C SER A 263 11.38 21.99 -22.82
N SER A 264 12.43 21.59 -23.55
CA SER A 264 13.80 22.08 -23.35
C SER A 264 14.39 22.64 -24.65
N ASN A 265 15.32 23.58 -24.53
CA ASN A 265 16.02 24.18 -25.66
C ASN A 265 17.19 23.30 -26.16
N PHE A 266 17.25 22.02 -25.75
CA PHE A 266 18.37 21.12 -26.02
C PHE A 266 18.04 20.05 -27.06
N THR A 267 18.85 19.98 -28.11
CA THR A 267 18.81 18.87 -29.08
C THR A 267 19.62 17.68 -28.55
N ILE A 268 18.91 16.61 -28.15
CA ILE A 268 19.53 15.37 -27.66
C ILE A 268 18.99 14.15 -28.42
N SER A 269 19.87 13.21 -28.77
CA SER A 269 19.45 11.95 -29.39
C SER A 269 18.76 11.03 -28.37
N TYR A 270 17.80 10.22 -28.83
CA TYR A 270 17.06 9.26 -28.00
C TYR A 270 17.99 8.33 -27.20
N SER A 271 19.06 7.83 -27.85
CA SER A 271 20.05 6.96 -27.20
C SER A 271 20.83 7.67 -26.09
N THR A 272 21.12 8.97 -26.23
CA THR A 272 21.79 9.76 -25.19
C THR A 272 20.84 10.08 -24.05
N PHE A 273 19.61 10.48 -24.35
CA PHE A 273 18.55 10.71 -23.35
C PHE A 273 18.30 9.47 -22.46
N CYS A 274 18.22 8.28 -23.06
CA CYS A 274 18.08 7.02 -22.33
C CYS A 274 19.32 6.67 -21.49
N LYS A 275 20.53 6.97 -21.96
CA LYS A 275 21.79 6.77 -21.21
C LYS A 275 21.94 7.72 -20.01
N LEU A 276 21.38 8.93 -20.09
CA LEU A 276 21.42 9.93 -19.03
C LEU A 276 20.35 9.73 -17.94
N ARG A 277 19.42 8.78 -18.12
CA ARG A 277 18.41 8.44 -17.12
C ARG A 277 19.05 8.04 -15.77
N PRO A 278 18.64 8.64 -14.63
CA PRO A 278 19.16 8.26 -13.32
C PRO A 278 18.88 6.80 -12.96
N PHE A 279 19.81 6.12 -12.29
CA PHE A 279 19.70 4.67 -12.02
C PHE A 279 18.57 4.28 -11.06
N TRP A 280 17.97 5.25 -10.36
CA TRP A 280 16.80 5.05 -9.50
C TRP A 280 15.47 5.31 -10.22
N VAL A 281 15.50 5.82 -11.46
CA VAL A 281 14.33 6.00 -12.31
C VAL A 281 14.22 4.76 -13.22
N MET A 282 13.34 3.85 -12.84
CA MET A 282 13.15 2.54 -13.43
C MET A 282 11.97 2.54 -14.42
N LEU A 283 11.95 1.56 -15.33
CA LEU A 283 10.70 1.20 -16.01
C LEU A 283 9.75 0.57 -14.99
N PRO A 284 8.43 0.85 -15.04
CA PRO A 284 7.44 0.12 -14.24
C PRO A 284 7.49 -1.37 -14.58
N ASP A 285 7.45 -2.22 -13.55
CA ASP A 285 7.35 -3.67 -13.68
C ASP A 285 5.85 -4.05 -13.65
N SER A 286 5.44 -5.13 -14.32
CA SER A 286 4.08 -5.67 -14.19
C SER A 286 3.76 -6.12 -12.75
N ARG A 287 4.81 -6.31 -11.93
CA ARG A 287 4.75 -6.55 -10.48
C ARG A 287 4.51 -5.29 -9.63
N SER A 288 4.73 -4.09 -10.15
CA SER A 288 4.54 -2.81 -9.45
C SER A 288 3.29 -2.04 -9.89
N ARG A 289 2.29 -2.75 -10.42
CA ARG A 289 0.96 -2.20 -10.76
C ARG A 289 0.03 -2.25 -9.55
N ASP A 290 -0.81 -1.25 -9.39
CA ASP A 290 -1.85 -1.26 -8.34
C ASP A 290 -2.89 -2.35 -8.60
N THR A 291 -3.02 -3.29 -7.66
CA THR A 291 -3.99 -4.40 -7.71
C THR A 291 -4.92 -4.40 -6.48
N CYS A 292 -6.10 -4.98 -6.66
CA CYS A 292 -7.18 -5.01 -5.67
C CYS A 292 -7.52 -3.60 -5.14
N LEU A 293 -7.76 -2.67 -6.07
CA LEU A 293 -8.24 -1.32 -5.76
C LEU A 293 -9.75 -1.31 -5.49
N CYS A 294 -10.19 -0.51 -4.53
CA CYS A 294 -11.62 -0.28 -4.30
C CYS A 294 -12.25 0.46 -5.50
N LYS A 295 -13.31 -0.12 -6.08
CA LYS A 295 -14.04 0.44 -7.22
C LYS A 295 -14.58 1.85 -6.94
N LEU A 296 -15.09 2.08 -5.72
CA LEU A 296 -15.70 3.36 -5.34
C LEU A 296 -14.65 4.47 -5.24
N HIS A 297 -13.55 4.24 -4.50
CA HIS A 297 -12.38 5.15 -4.48
C HIS A 297 -11.85 5.45 -5.88
N THR A 298 -11.59 4.40 -6.66
CA THR A 298 -11.01 4.54 -8.00
C THR A 298 -11.92 5.33 -8.94
N ASN A 299 -13.23 5.07 -8.92
CA ASN A 299 -14.17 5.83 -9.74
C ASN A 299 -14.32 7.28 -9.29
N MET A 300 -14.32 7.55 -7.98
CA MET A 300 -14.33 8.93 -7.47
C MET A 300 -13.08 9.70 -7.91
N ASP A 301 -11.88 9.13 -7.77
CA ASP A 301 -10.64 9.77 -8.24
C ASP A 301 -10.62 9.97 -9.76
N LEU A 302 -11.18 9.04 -10.55
CA LEU A 302 -11.23 9.19 -12.01
C LEU A 302 -12.22 10.28 -12.47
N ILE A 303 -13.38 10.40 -11.81
CA ILE A 303 -14.36 11.47 -12.07
C ILE A 303 -13.79 12.83 -11.64
N ILE A 304 -13.20 12.91 -10.44
CA ILE A 304 -12.53 14.12 -9.93
C ILE A 304 -11.43 14.58 -10.90
N LYS A 305 -10.62 13.66 -11.42
CA LYS A 305 -9.59 13.98 -12.44
C LYS A 305 -10.20 14.55 -13.73
N GLY A 306 -11.34 14.05 -14.19
CA GLY A 306 -12.06 14.63 -15.34
C GLY A 306 -12.52 16.06 -15.06
N LEU A 307 -13.25 16.26 -13.96
CA LEU A 307 -13.75 17.58 -13.54
C LEU A 307 -12.60 18.60 -13.32
N TYR A 308 -11.48 18.16 -12.75
CA TYR A 308 -10.27 18.96 -12.55
C TYR A 308 -9.59 19.35 -13.87
N GLN A 309 -9.51 18.44 -14.85
CA GLN A 309 -8.98 18.75 -16.19
C GLN A 309 -9.81 19.81 -16.92
N ARG A 310 -11.11 19.90 -16.62
CA ARG A 310 -12.00 20.98 -17.09
C ARG A 310 -12.08 22.20 -16.17
N LYS A 311 -11.25 22.24 -15.12
CA LYS A 311 -11.23 23.30 -14.08
C LYS A 311 -12.56 23.51 -13.34
N ILE A 312 -13.52 22.59 -13.50
CA ILE A 312 -14.85 22.64 -12.85
C ILE A 312 -14.70 22.56 -11.33
N ILE A 313 -13.72 21.79 -10.84
CA ILE A 313 -13.36 21.72 -9.42
C ILE A 313 -11.87 22.01 -9.23
N PRO A 314 -11.47 22.65 -8.12
CA PRO A 314 -10.07 22.99 -7.84
C PRO A 314 -9.24 21.83 -7.29
N VAL A 315 -9.81 20.63 -7.13
CA VAL A 315 -9.16 19.47 -6.50
C VAL A 315 -8.93 18.32 -7.48
N MET A 316 -7.72 17.79 -7.49
CA MET A 316 -7.29 16.68 -8.37
C MET A 316 -7.51 15.28 -7.77
N THR A 317 -7.74 15.18 -6.45
CA THR A 317 -7.84 13.90 -5.72
C THR A 317 -9.02 13.87 -4.75
N SER A 318 -9.52 12.68 -4.49
CA SER A 318 -10.57 12.43 -3.49
C SER A 318 -10.12 12.79 -2.06
N GLN A 319 -8.85 12.62 -1.71
CA GLN A 319 -8.34 13.05 -0.39
C GLN A 319 -8.36 14.58 -0.22
N ASN A 320 -8.05 15.35 -1.26
CA ASN A 320 -8.15 16.81 -1.21
C ASN A 320 -9.63 17.23 -1.09
N LEU A 321 -10.54 16.59 -1.82
CA LEU A 321 -11.99 16.79 -1.68
C LEU A 321 -12.48 16.51 -0.24
N LEU A 322 -12.04 15.41 0.38
CA LEU A 322 -12.34 15.09 1.77
C LEU A 322 -11.84 16.17 2.74
N SER A 323 -10.64 16.72 2.50
CA SER A 323 -10.07 17.80 3.32
C SER A 323 -10.88 19.10 3.22
N MET A 324 -11.50 19.38 2.08
CA MET A 324 -12.42 20.50 1.91
C MET A 324 -13.76 20.25 2.63
N LEU A 325 -14.36 19.07 2.45
CA LEU A 325 -15.71 18.76 2.91
C LEU A 325 -15.81 18.42 4.40
N CYS A 326 -14.79 17.83 5.00
CA CYS A 326 -14.78 17.45 6.42
C CYS A 326 -14.04 18.49 7.30
N CYS A 327 -14.26 18.44 8.61
CA CYS A 327 -13.40 19.15 9.58
C CYS A 327 -12.20 18.30 10.02
N ASP A 328 -12.38 16.98 10.01
CA ASP A 328 -11.36 15.97 10.26
C ASP A 328 -11.71 14.76 9.39
N MET A 329 -10.78 14.32 8.53
CA MET A 329 -10.98 13.16 7.65
C MET A 329 -10.92 11.82 8.40
N PHE A 330 -10.49 11.82 9.66
CA PHE A 330 -10.47 10.65 10.54
C PHE A 330 -11.62 10.64 11.55
N SER A 331 -12.56 11.58 11.44
CA SER A 331 -13.80 11.62 12.23
C SER A 331 -14.94 10.93 11.47
N VAL A 332 -15.45 9.84 12.05
CA VAL A 332 -16.62 9.13 11.52
C VAL A 332 -17.83 10.06 11.42
N ASP A 333 -18.04 10.96 12.40
CA ASP A 333 -19.13 11.95 12.36
C ASP A 333 -18.98 12.99 11.24
N CYS A 334 -17.75 13.36 10.87
CA CYS A 334 -17.52 14.26 9.73
C CYS A 334 -17.84 13.56 8.41
N MET A 335 -17.41 12.30 8.27
CA MET A 335 -17.66 11.47 7.09
C MET A 335 -19.15 11.13 6.92
N HIS A 336 -19.82 10.70 8.00
CA HIS A 336 -21.25 10.37 8.00
C HIS A 336 -22.17 11.61 8.01
N ARG A 337 -21.61 12.82 7.80
CA ARG A 337 -22.31 14.12 7.79
C ARG A 337 -23.12 14.47 9.06
N ASN A 338 -22.81 13.83 10.18
CA ASN A 338 -23.41 14.12 11.49
C ASN A 338 -22.74 15.33 12.19
N CYS A 339 -21.50 15.66 11.82
CA CYS A 339 -20.74 16.76 12.43
C CYS A 339 -21.37 18.13 12.13
N LEU A 340 -21.84 18.81 13.18
CA LEU A 340 -22.49 20.13 13.12
C LEU A 340 -21.67 21.21 12.39
N ALA A 341 -20.33 21.11 12.41
CA ALA A 341 -19.44 22.09 11.79
C ALA A 341 -19.21 21.90 10.28
N CYS A 342 -19.43 20.70 9.73
CA CYS A 342 -19.20 20.39 8.32
C CYS A 342 -20.34 19.69 7.58
N LYS A 343 -21.46 19.37 8.25
CA LYS A 343 -22.64 18.74 7.62
C LYS A 343 -23.15 19.50 6.39
N ASN A 344 -23.15 20.84 6.44
CA ASN A 344 -23.64 21.72 5.37
C ASN A 344 -22.55 22.15 4.37
N LYS A 345 -21.32 21.60 4.42
CA LYS A 345 -20.30 21.90 3.42
C LYS A 345 -20.60 21.17 2.11
N VAL A 346 -20.79 21.90 1.03
CA VAL A 346 -20.95 21.39 -0.33
C VAL A 346 -19.66 21.51 -1.14
N VAL A 347 -19.62 20.89 -2.32
CA VAL A 347 -18.52 21.08 -3.29
C VAL A 347 -18.70 22.43 -3.97
N CYS A 348 -17.61 23.16 -4.19
CA CYS A 348 -17.64 24.42 -4.92
C CYS A 348 -17.24 24.15 -6.37
N TYR A 349 -18.17 24.38 -7.30
CA TYR A 349 -17.93 24.32 -8.73
C TYR A 349 -17.57 25.70 -9.28
N GLN A 350 -16.67 25.75 -10.25
CA GLN A 350 -16.38 26.94 -11.06
C GLN A 350 -17.32 26.99 -12.26
N GLU A 351 -17.39 28.14 -12.93
CA GLU A 351 -18.15 28.27 -14.18
C GLU A 351 -17.60 27.34 -15.27
N PHE A 352 -18.50 26.75 -16.06
CA PHE A 352 -18.15 25.83 -17.13
C PHE A 352 -19.15 25.90 -18.29
N ASP A 353 -18.67 25.63 -19.50
CA ASP A 353 -19.52 25.43 -20.67
C ASP A 353 -20.01 23.98 -20.72
N ASN A 354 -21.33 23.78 -20.68
CA ASN A 354 -21.93 22.44 -20.74
C ASN A 354 -21.97 21.84 -22.15
N SER A 355 -21.81 22.65 -23.20
CA SER A 355 -21.80 22.17 -24.60
C SER A 355 -20.54 21.36 -24.92
N ILE A 356 -19.43 21.64 -24.23
CA ILE A 356 -18.15 20.97 -24.45
C ILE A 356 -18.12 19.66 -23.65
N GLU A 357 -18.51 18.55 -24.26
CA GLU A 357 -18.48 17.21 -23.66
C GLU A 357 -17.15 16.89 -22.98
N MET A 358 -17.19 16.24 -21.82
CA MET A 358 -16.01 15.83 -21.04
C MET A 358 -15.80 14.32 -21.13
N THR A 359 -14.54 13.90 -21.20
CA THR A 359 -14.16 12.49 -21.31
C THR A 359 -13.34 12.03 -20.12
N TYR A 360 -13.72 10.90 -19.50
CA TYR A 360 -12.99 10.30 -18.38
C TYR A 360 -13.12 8.77 -18.40
N TRP A 361 -12.37 8.09 -17.52
CA TRP A 361 -12.43 6.63 -17.37
C TRP A 361 -13.28 6.23 -16.17
N GLN A 362 -13.98 5.10 -16.25
CA GLN A 362 -14.71 4.52 -15.12
C GLN A 362 -14.60 3.00 -15.13
N TRP A 363 -14.44 2.38 -13.95
CA TRP A 363 -14.72 0.96 -13.80
C TRP A 363 -16.21 0.73 -13.71
N ASP A 364 -16.76 -0.04 -14.64
CA ASP A 364 -18.17 -0.38 -14.71
C ASP A 364 -18.39 -1.90 -14.63
N THR A 365 -19.56 -2.34 -14.20
CA THR A 365 -19.88 -3.77 -14.05
C THR A 365 -21.20 -4.08 -14.73
N LYS A 366 -21.13 -4.70 -15.91
CA LYS A 366 -22.28 -5.10 -16.71
C LYS A 366 -22.62 -6.57 -16.44
N GLN A 367 -23.90 -6.94 -16.58
CA GLN A 367 -24.28 -8.35 -16.71
C GLN A 367 -24.26 -8.68 -18.20
N ASP A 368 -23.44 -9.64 -18.60
CA ASP A 368 -23.42 -10.18 -19.94
C ASP A 368 -24.05 -11.57 -19.90
N VAL A 369 -25.04 -11.80 -20.77
CA VAL A 369 -25.80 -13.05 -20.87
C VAL A 369 -25.17 -13.99 -21.92
N THR A 370 -24.24 -13.48 -22.72
CA THR A 370 -23.92 -14.03 -24.05
C THR A 370 -22.71 -14.97 -24.08
N LYS A 371 -22.03 -15.20 -22.95
CA LYS A 371 -20.86 -16.08 -22.88
C LYS A 371 -21.12 -17.31 -22.01
N CYS A 372 -21.30 -18.44 -22.68
CA CYS A 372 -21.37 -19.82 -22.18
C CYS A 372 -22.67 -20.24 -21.45
N LYS A 373 -23.47 -21.08 -22.13
CA LYS A 373 -24.48 -21.99 -21.56
C LYS A 373 -25.52 -21.33 -20.62
N GLY A 374 -26.03 -20.15 -20.98
CA GLY A 374 -27.15 -19.49 -20.29
C GLY A 374 -26.87 -18.99 -18.86
N ARG A 375 -25.62 -19.05 -18.39
CA ARG A 375 -25.25 -18.50 -17.08
C ARG A 375 -24.97 -17.00 -17.18
N LYS A 376 -25.63 -16.19 -16.36
CA LYS A 376 -25.40 -14.73 -16.30
C LYS A 376 -24.01 -14.45 -15.73
N ILE A 377 -23.09 -13.89 -16.54
CA ILE A 377 -21.74 -13.54 -16.11
C ILE A 377 -21.68 -12.04 -15.80
N ARG A 378 -21.07 -11.67 -14.67
CA ARG A 378 -20.79 -10.27 -14.32
C ARG A 378 -19.42 -9.87 -14.85
N ILE A 379 -19.39 -9.06 -15.90
CA ILE A 379 -18.14 -8.55 -16.48
C ILE A 379 -17.85 -7.18 -15.86
N THR A 380 -16.64 -6.99 -15.33
CA THR A 380 -16.17 -5.69 -14.85
C THR A 380 -15.05 -5.19 -15.75
N GLU A 381 -15.23 -4.02 -16.34
CA GLU A 381 -14.33 -3.44 -17.34
C GLU A 381 -14.05 -1.96 -17.04
N LYS A 382 -12.92 -1.47 -17.53
CA LYS A 382 -12.57 -0.04 -17.45
C LYS A 382 -12.97 0.64 -18.76
N VAL A 383 -14.11 1.30 -18.75
CA VAL A 383 -14.68 1.99 -19.91
C VAL A 383 -14.30 3.47 -19.94
N LYS A 384 -14.12 4.00 -21.15
CA LYS A 384 -14.00 5.44 -21.42
C LYS A 384 -15.40 5.99 -21.62
N LYS A 385 -15.82 6.98 -20.84
CA LYS A 385 -17.11 7.66 -20.97
C LYS A 385 -16.88 9.09 -21.45
N THR A 386 -17.75 9.53 -22.36
CA THR A 386 -17.86 10.92 -22.79
C THR A 386 -19.29 11.35 -22.49
N GLU A 387 -19.46 12.45 -21.75
CA GLU A 387 -20.75 12.99 -21.36
C GLU A 387 -20.64 14.49 -21.05
N GLU A 388 -21.76 15.21 -21.09
CA GLU A 388 -21.81 16.63 -20.72
C GLU A 388 -21.33 16.86 -19.27
N PRO A 389 -20.63 17.98 -18.98
CA PRO A 389 -20.19 18.34 -17.63
C PRO A 389 -21.28 18.24 -16.55
N LYS A 390 -22.49 18.74 -16.80
CA LYS A 390 -23.61 18.72 -15.85
C LYS A 390 -24.01 17.29 -15.46
N LYS A 391 -24.16 16.40 -16.44
CA LYS A 391 -24.48 14.97 -16.22
C LYS A 391 -23.39 14.29 -15.37
N CYS A 392 -22.14 14.67 -15.58
CA CYS A 392 -21.01 14.17 -14.78
C CYS A 392 -21.05 14.69 -13.33
N ILE A 393 -21.41 15.96 -13.12
CA ILE A 393 -21.57 16.56 -11.78
C ILE A 393 -22.71 15.88 -11.00
N GLU A 394 -23.89 15.74 -11.60
CA GLU A 394 -25.06 15.08 -10.97
C GLU A 394 -24.69 13.65 -10.51
N LYS A 395 -23.98 12.92 -11.36
CA LYS A 395 -23.45 11.59 -11.06
C LYS A 395 -22.41 11.62 -9.93
N PHE A 396 -21.46 12.55 -9.98
CA PHE A 396 -20.45 12.75 -8.92
C PHE A 396 -21.11 13.02 -7.56
N GLU A 397 -22.12 13.88 -7.51
CA GLU A 397 -22.87 14.18 -6.28
C GLU A 397 -23.68 12.99 -5.77
N SER A 398 -24.31 12.23 -6.67
CA SER A 398 -25.01 10.99 -6.31
C SER A 398 -24.07 9.98 -5.64
N MET A 399 -22.83 9.85 -6.14
CA MET A 399 -21.80 8.97 -5.58
C MET A 399 -21.16 9.53 -4.30
N LEU A 400 -21.12 10.86 -4.13
CA LEU A 400 -20.44 11.52 -3.01
C LEU A 400 -20.99 11.10 -1.64
N LYS A 401 -22.30 10.88 -1.52
CA LYS A 401 -22.94 10.41 -0.28
C LYS A 401 -22.50 8.99 0.09
N GLU A 402 -22.48 8.08 -0.88
CA GLU A 402 -22.02 6.69 -0.68
C GLU A 402 -20.52 6.66 -0.36
N TYR A 403 -19.73 7.44 -1.10
CA TYR A 403 -18.29 7.59 -0.92
C TYR A 403 -17.93 8.07 0.50
N LEU A 404 -18.56 9.14 0.98
CA LEU A 404 -18.33 9.65 2.34
C LEU A 404 -18.73 8.64 3.42
N MET A 405 -19.84 7.93 3.25
CA MET A 405 -20.25 6.86 4.17
C MET A 405 -19.22 5.72 4.20
N HIS A 406 -18.74 5.28 3.04
CA HIS A 406 -17.72 4.25 2.87
C HIS A 406 -16.39 4.65 3.53
N CYS A 407 -15.90 5.88 3.31
CA CYS A 407 -14.71 6.40 4.02
C CYS A 407 -14.90 6.43 5.55
N GLY A 408 -16.07 6.85 6.03
CA GLY A 408 -16.39 6.82 7.47
C GLY A 408 -16.43 5.41 8.06
N ASN A 409 -16.94 4.44 7.30
CA ASN A 409 -16.98 3.03 7.70
C ASN A 409 -15.56 2.46 7.80
N ILE A 410 -14.70 2.69 6.80
CA ILE A 410 -13.27 2.28 6.81
C ILE A 410 -12.59 2.77 8.07
N VAL A 411 -12.70 4.07 8.37
CA VAL A 411 -12.13 4.68 9.57
C VAL A 411 -12.69 4.03 10.84
N SER A 412 -14.01 3.78 10.92
CA SER A 412 -14.62 3.12 12.06
C SER A 412 -14.15 1.67 12.24
N GLN A 413 -14.00 0.88 11.18
CA GLN A 413 -13.56 -0.51 11.28
C GLN A 413 -12.10 -0.62 11.69
N TYR A 414 -11.20 0.14 11.05
CA TYR A 414 -9.79 0.14 11.45
C TYR A 414 -9.58 0.64 12.88
N ASN A 415 -10.37 1.62 13.33
CA ASN A 415 -10.34 2.03 14.74
C ASN A 415 -10.85 0.93 15.67
N ALA A 416 -11.91 0.19 15.30
CA ALA A 416 -12.37 -0.97 16.08
C ALA A 416 -11.30 -2.09 16.13
N PHE A 417 -10.69 -2.46 14.99
CA PHE A 417 -9.65 -3.50 14.95
C PHE A 417 -8.40 -3.08 15.73
N ARG A 418 -8.04 -1.79 15.73
CA ARG A 418 -6.97 -1.27 16.59
C ARG A 418 -7.36 -1.40 18.07
N ASN A 419 -8.55 -0.94 18.44
CA ASN A 419 -9.03 -1.01 19.82
C ASN A 419 -9.04 -2.45 20.35
N LEU A 420 -9.56 -3.42 19.59
CA LEU A 420 -9.54 -4.85 19.98
C LEU A 420 -8.12 -5.32 20.33
N LYS A 421 -7.12 -4.97 19.51
CA LYS A 421 -5.72 -5.35 19.76
C LYS A 421 -5.05 -4.58 20.90
N GLU A 422 -5.43 -3.31 21.10
CA GLU A 422 -4.87 -2.44 22.15
C GLU A 422 -5.54 -2.67 23.53
N SER A 423 -6.76 -3.24 23.57
CA SER A 423 -7.54 -3.51 24.79
C SER A 423 -7.84 -4.99 25.02
N LEU A 424 -7.11 -5.89 24.36
CA LEU A 424 -7.22 -7.34 24.51
C LEU A 424 -6.97 -7.73 25.97
N SER A 425 -7.93 -8.39 26.60
CA SER A 425 -7.80 -8.83 28.00
C SER A 425 -7.62 -10.34 28.14
N ASP A 426 -7.35 -10.76 29.36
CA ASP A 426 -7.18 -12.16 29.72
C ASP A 426 -8.42 -12.99 29.35
N GLY A 427 -8.19 -14.16 28.74
CA GLY A 427 -9.26 -15.03 28.22
C GLY A 427 -9.98 -14.54 26.94
N GLU A 428 -9.57 -13.41 26.35
CA GLU A 428 -9.98 -13.00 25.00
C GLU A 428 -8.94 -13.45 23.95
N CYS A 429 -9.39 -13.79 22.74
CA CYS A 429 -8.52 -14.16 21.61
C CYS A 429 -9.02 -13.55 20.30
N ILE A 430 -8.12 -12.94 19.51
CA ILE A 430 -8.42 -12.39 18.18
C ILE A 430 -7.88 -13.33 17.12
N ILE A 431 -8.75 -13.75 16.20
CA ILE A 431 -8.40 -14.58 15.05
C ILE A 431 -8.60 -13.76 13.78
N HIS A 432 -7.52 -13.19 13.25
CA HIS A 432 -7.55 -12.49 11.97
C HIS A 432 -7.35 -13.51 10.85
N ILE A 433 -8.31 -13.66 9.95
CA ILE A 433 -8.33 -14.67 8.87
C ILE A 433 -8.51 -14.01 7.49
N ASP A 434 -7.86 -14.56 6.47
CA ASP A 434 -8.13 -14.27 5.06
C ASP A 434 -7.63 -15.38 4.14
N TYR A 435 -8.20 -15.49 2.94
CA TYR A 435 -7.68 -16.34 1.88
C TYR A 435 -6.58 -15.62 1.09
N SER A 436 -5.38 -16.20 1.06
CA SER A 436 -4.42 -15.88 0.02
C SER A 436 -4.92 -16.45 -1.31
N GLU A 437 -4.74 -15.70 -2.40
CA GLU A 437 -4.81 -16.24 -3.77
C GLU A 437 -4.05 -17.57 -3.85
N ASN A 438 -4.72 -18.57 -4.42
CA ASN A 438 -4.25 -19.95 -4.54
C ASN A 438 -2.82 -20.02 -5.09
N TYR A 439 -2.01 -20.91 -4.53
CA TYR A 439 -0.68 -21.19 -5.05
C TYR A 439 -0.77 -22.18 -6.20
N ALA A 440 -0.53 -21.73 -7.43
CA ALA A 440 -0.27 -22.64 -8.55
C ALA A 440 1.09 -23.31 -8.33
N VAL A 441 1.10 -24.64 -8.33
CA VAL A 441 2.32 -25.45 -8.16
C VAL A 441 3.25 -25.29 -9.38
N LYS A 442 4.55 -25.52 -9.20
CA LYS A 442 5.58 -25.18 -10.19
C LYS A 442 6.77 -26.13 -10.07
N SER A 443 7.28 -26.58 -11.20
CA SER A 443 8.59 -27.24 -11.30
C SER A 443 9.69 -26.19 -11.50
N TYR A 444 10.93 -26.53 -11.14
CA TYR A 444 12.11 -25.71 -11.44
C TYR A 444 12.31 -25.55 -12.96
N GLN A 445 12.05 -26.62 -13.71
CA GLN A 445 12.02 -26.62 -15.17
C GLN A 445 10.65 -27.09 -15.66
N GLU A 446 10.01 -26.29 -16.50
CA GLU A 446 8.71 -26.58 -17.10
C GLU A 446 8.85 -26.64 -18.62
N ILE A 447 8.30 -27.68 -19.26
CA ILE A 447 8.15 -27.72 -20.71
C ILE A 447 7.14 -26.66 -21.19
N GLN A 448 7.28 -26.18 -22.43
CA GLN A 448 6.45 -25.10 -22.99
C GLN A 448 4.93 -25.38 -22.87
N SER A 449 4.50 -26.61 -23.15
CA SER A 449 3.09 -27.02 -23.04
C SER A 449 2.54 -26.99 -21.61
N TYR A 450 3.38 -27.25 -20.60
CA TYR A 450 2.99 -27.11 -19.19
C TYR A 450 3.02 -25.65 -18.75
N HIS A 451 4.01 -24.88 -19.21
CA HIS A 451 4.15 -23.47 -18.83
C HIS A 451 2.97 -22.59 -19.29
N PHE A 452 2.50 -22.83 -20.52
CA PHE A 452 1.37 -22.13 -21.14
C PHE A 452 0.03 -22.89 -21.04
N GLY A 453 0.05 -24.17 -20.65
CA GLY A 453 -1.15 -24.96 -20.42
C GLY A 453 -1.89 -24.52 -19.16
N GLY A 454 -3.22 -24.37 -19.26
CA GLY A 454 -4.07 -23.94 -18.14
C GLY A 454 -4.22 -24.95 -16.99
N ASN A 455 -3.52 -26.10 -17.05
CA ASN A 455 -3.73 -27.27 -16.20
C ASN A 455 -2.79 -27.35 -14.98
N ARG A 456 -2.19 -26.24 -14.54
CA ARG A 456 -1.40 -26.23 -13.30
C ARG A 456 -2.31 -26.53 -12.11
N LYS A 457 -1.98 -27.55 -11.31
CA LYS A 457 -2.62 -27.79 -10.01
C LYS A 457 -2.48 -26.55 -9.12
N GLN A 458 -3.47 -26.34 -8.26
CA GLN A 458 -3.50 -25.21 -7.33
C GLN A 458 -3.73 -25.70 -5.91
N LEU A 459 -3.15 -24.99 -4.94
CA LEU A 459 -3.38 -25.18 -3.52
C LEU A 459 -4.10 -23.96 -2.95
N THR A 460 -5.21 -24.19 -2.26
CA THR A 460 -5.93 -23.17 -1.48
C THR A 460 -5.15 -22.88 -0.21
N LEU A 461 -4.91 -21.59 0.07
CA LEU A 461 -4.17 -21.10 1.23
C LEU A 461 -5.07 -20.21 2.09
N HIS A 462 -5.68 -20.77 3.14
CA HIS A 462 -6.36 -19.97 4.15
C HIS A 462 -5.35 -19.57 5.23
N THR A 463 -5.13 -18.27 5.39
CA THR A 463 -4.09 -17.71 6.24
C THR A 463 -4.70 -17.04 7.47
N SER A 464 -4.00 -17.11 8.60
CA SER A 464 -4.48 -16.45 9.81
C SER A 464 -3.36 -15.98 10.74
N VAL A 465 -3.70 -15.01 11.59
CA VAL A 465 -2.86 -14.50 12.65
C VAL A 465 -3.70 -14.39 13.92
N ILE A 466 -3.30 -15.16 14.93
CA ILE A 466 -3.94 -15.25 16.24
C ILE A 466 -3.22 -14.29 17.19
N TYR A 467 -3.97 -13.53 17.98
CA TYR A 467 -3.47 -12.65 19.05
C TYR A 467 -4.18 -13.04 20.35
N PHE A 468 -3.41 -13.33 21.39
CA PHE A 468 -3.91 -13.73 22.71
C PHE A 468 -2.93 -13.25 23.79
N LEU A 469 -3.37 -13.21 25.04
CA LEU A 469 -2.46 -13.11 26.18
C LEU A 469 -2.10 -14.51 26.67
N ASP A 470 -0.84 -14.77 27.00
CA ASP A 470 -0.44 -16.00 27.71
C ASP A 470 -0.78 -15.93 29.21
N ALA A 471 -0.39 -16.97 29.97
CA ALA A 471 -0.66 -17.07 31.40
C ALA A 471 0.02 -15.97 32.23
N GLU A 472 1.08 -15.32 31.71
CA GLU A 472 1.77 -14.20 32.35
C GLU A 472 1.19 -12.83 31.91
N ASN A 473 0.06 -12.85 31.19
CA ASN A 473 -0.57 -11.69 30.54
C ASN A 473 0.32 -11.01 29.47
N ILE A 474 1.29 -11.73 28.90
CA ILE A 474 2.17 -11.19 27.84
C ILE A 474 1.47 -11.37 26.48
N PRO A 475 1.42 -10.32 25.62
CA PRO A 475 0.82 -10.44 24.29
C PRO A 475 1.60 -11.37 23.35
N GLN A 476 0.95 -12.46 22.96
CA GLN A 476 1.48 -13.44 22.01
C GLN A 476 0.84 -13.29 20.63
N ILE A 477 1.61 -13.65 19.60
CA ILE A 477 1.20 -13.62 18.19
C ILE A 477 1.63 -14.91 17.51
N GLN A 478 0.67 -15.69 17.00
CA GLN A 478 0.94 -16.92 16.24
C GLN A 478 0.35 -16.82 14.83
N SER A 479 1.19 -17.06 13.81
CA SER A 479 0.76 -17.14 12.41
C SER A 479 0.43 -18.58 12.01
N PHE A 480 -0.60 -18.74 11.20
CA PHE A 480 -1.09 -20.02 10.69
C PHE A 480 -1.33 -19.95 9.18
N CYS A 481 -1.23 -21.10 8.53
CA CYS A 481 -1.84 -21.34 7.23
C CYS A 481 -2.42 -22.74 7.20
N THR A 482 -3.69 -22.85 6.84
CA THR A 482 -4.32 -24.13 6.55
C THR A 482 -4.39 -24.30 5.03
N VAL A 483 -3.91 -25.46 4.54
CA VAL A 483 -3.64 -25.73 3.12
C VAL A 483 -4.56 -26.85 2.64
N SER A 484 -5.14 -26.69 1.45
CA SER A 484 -6.00 -27.72 0.84
C SER A 484 -5.78 -27.82 -0.67
N GLU A 485 -5.98 -29.02 -1.22
CA GLU A 485 -6.17 -29.21 -2.68
C GLU A 485 -7.60 -28.83 -3.11
N CYS A 486 -8.56 -28.75 -2.17
CA CYS A 486 -9.91 -28.31 -2.47
C CYS A 486 -9.92 -26.82 -2.82
N LEU A 487 -10.41 -26.47 -4.02
CA LEU A 487 -10.42 -25.09 -4.54
C LEU A 487 -11.66 -24.29 -4.11
N ARG A 488 -12.40 -24.76 -3.10
CA ARG A 488 -13.57 -24.09 -2.53
C ARG A 488 -13.15 -23.00 -1.53
N HIS A 489 -13.84 -21.86 -1.59
CA HIS A 489 -13.69 -20.75 -0.65
C HIS A 489 -15.02 -20.35 0.01
N ASP A 490 -16.06 -21.17 -0.14
CA ASP A 490 -17.35 -20.91 0.47
C ASP A 490 -17.32 -21.19 1.98
N ILE A 491 -18.40 -20.83 2.67
CA ILE A 491 -18.49 -20.89 4.14
C ILE A 491 -18.21 -22.28 4.75
N SER A 492 -18.51 -23.37 4.03
CA SER A 492 -18.20 -24.74 4.49
C SER A 492 -16.69 -24.98 4.51
N ALA A 493 -15.98 -24.49 3.49
CA ALA A 493 -14.52 -24.50 3.46
C ALA A 493 -13.96 -23.60 4.56
N VAL A 494 -14.48 -22.38 4.74
CA VAL A 494 -14.08 -21.48 5.84
C VAL A 494 -14.22 -22.16 7.20
N TRP A 495 -15.33 -22.87 7.45
CA TRP A 495 -15.55 -23.62 8.68
C TRP A 495 -14.49 -24.71 8.87
N ALA A 496 -14.25 -25.56 7.86
CA ALA A 496 -13.21 -26.58 7.90
C ALA A 496 -11.82 -25.98 8.18
N HIS A 497 -11.44 -24.90 7.48
CA HIS A 497 -10.18 -24.19 7.67
C HIS A 497 -10.03 -23.51 9.05
N ILE A 498 -11.13 -23.27 9.78
CA ILE A 498 -11.13 -22.73 11.15
C ILE A 498 -10.91 -23.81 12.20
N ILE A 499 -11.36 -25.06 12.01
CA ILE A 499 -11.29 -26.10 13.07
C ILE A 499 -9.86 -26.31 13.61
N PRO A 500 -8.79 -26.49 12.79
CA PRO A 500 -7.44 -26.68 13.32
C PRO A 500 -6.83 -25.45 14.01
N ILE A 501 -7.46 -24.27 13.86
CA ILE A 501 -7.11 -23.06 14.60
C ILE A 501 -7.75 -23.12 15.99
N LEU A 502 -8.98 -23.61 16.09
CA LEU A 502 -9.68 -23.80 17.36
C LEU A 502 -9.02 -24.90 18.21
N ASP A 503 -8.66 -26.04 17.60
CA ASP A 503 -7.90 -27.12 18.25
C ASP A 503 -6.59 -26.59 18.88
N TYR A 504 -5.89 -25.71 18.17
CA TYR A 504 -4.67 -25.09 18.71
C TYR A 504 -4.95 -24.10 19.85
N ILE A 505 -6.08 -23.39 19.80
CA ILE A 505 -6.46 -22.44 20.86
C ILE A 505 -6.79 -23.19 22.16
N SER A 506 -7.48 -24.33 22.11
CA SER A 506 -7.70 -25.18 23.29
C SER A 506 -6.40 -25.80 23.81
N GLU A 507 -5.50 -26.24 22.92
CA GLU A 507 -4.17 -26.76 23.29
C GLU A 507 -3.32 -25.73 24.09
N ILE A 508 -3.30 -24.45 23.69
CA ILE A 508 -2.52 -23.43 24.42
C ILE A 508 -3.20 -23.04 25.73
N ARG A 509 -4.52 -22.77 25.68
CA ARG A 509 -5.19 -22.01 26.75
C ARG A 509 -6.68 -22.34 26.86
N ALA A 510 -6.98 -23.29 27.74
CA ALA A 510 -8.36 -23.67 28.12
C ALA A 510 -9.22 -22.52 28.71
N GLY A 511 -8.60 -21.43 29.18
CA GLY A 511 -9.30 -20.28 29.78
C GLY A 511 -9.84 -19.22 28.79
N ILE A 512 -9.84 -19.49 27.47
CA ILE A 512 -10.37 -18.55 26.47
C ILE A 512 -11.88 -18.67 26.39
N HIS A 513 -12.58 -17.59 26.75
CA HIS A 513 -14.03 -17.50 26.78
C HIS A 513 -14.62 -16.57 25.69
N THR A 514 -13.82 -15.63 25.18
CA THR A 514 -14.25 -14.72 24.10
C THR A 514 -13.38 -14.87 22.85
N LEU A 515 -14.02 -15.07 21.68
CA LEU A 515 -13.36 -15.04 20.37
C LEU A 515 -13.75 -13.81 19.54
N HIS A 516 -12.75 -13.18 18.92
CA HIS A 516 -12.93 -12.07 17.98
C HIS A 516 -12.37 -12.44 16.60
N PHE A 517 -13.24 -12.89 15.69
CA PHE A 517 -12.87 -13.04 14.29
C PHE A 517 -12.75 -11.67 13.62
N ILE A 518 -11.70 -11.49 12.82
CA ILE A 518 -11.51 -10.36 11.91
C ILE A 518 -11.27 -10.93 10.52
N SER A 519 -12.04 -10.52 9.52
CA SER A 519 -11.86 -10.92 8.12
C SER A 519 -12.25 -9.80 7.15
N ASP A 520 -11.94 -9.96 5.87
CA ASP A 520 -12.64 -9.16 4.86
C ASP A 520 -14.12 -9.57 4.75
N SER A 521 -14.88 -8.80 3.99
CA SER A 521 -16.33 -8.92 3.83
C SER A 521 -16.85 -9.47 2.48
N PRO A 522 -16.12 -10.33 1.71
CA PRO A 522 -16.64 -10.93 0.49
C PRO A 522 -17.83 -11.84 0.81
N SER A 523 -18.91 -11.65 0.05
CA SER A 523 -20.19 -12.32 0.30
C SER A 523 -20.24 -13.79 -0.11
N SER A 524 -19.22 -14.29 -0.81
CA SER A 524 -19.04 -15.73 -1.08
C SER A 524 -18.46 -16.49 0.11
N GLN A 525 -17.67 -15.82 0.97
CA GLN A 525 -16.82 -16.47 1.97
C GLN A 525 -17.34 -16.17 3.39
N TYR A 526 -17.14 -14.93 3.87
CA TYR A 526 -17.34 -14.57 5.28
C TYR A 526 -18.64 -13.81 5.58
N ARG A 527 -19.17 -13.01 4.63
CA ARG A 527 -20.37 -12.16 4.86
C ARG A 527 -21.59 -12.68 4.08
N ASN A 528 -22.13 -13.81 4.51
CA ASN A 528 -23.30 -14.47 3.89
C ASN A 528 -24.32 -14.93 4.95
N LYS A 529 -25.44 -15.54 4.54
CA LYS A 529 -26.48 -16.01 5.47
C LYS A 529 -26.07 -17.22 6.33
N LYS A 530 -25.15 -18.06 5.86
CA LYS A 530 -24.68 -19.26 6.56
C LYS A 530 -23.74 -18.94 7.73
N ILE A 531 -23.11 -17.75 7.75
CA ILE A 531 -22.18 -17.34 8.82
C ILE A 531 -22.80 -17.35 10.22
N PHE A 532 -24.10 -17.03 10.33
CA PHE A 532 -24.82 -17.00 11.60
C PHE A 532 -24.85 -18.39 12.25
N HIS A 533 -25.19 -19.41 11.45
CA HIS A 533 -25.14 -20.81 11.87
C HIS A 533 -23.69 -21.20 12.24
N MET A 534 -22.72 -20.98 11.34
CA MET A 534 -21.31 -21.34 11.57
C MET A 534 -20.79 -20.80 12.91
N ILE A 535 -20.92 -19.49 13.14
CA ILE A 535 -20.49 -18.84 14.40
C ILE A 535 -21.22 -19.46 15.60
N SER A 536 -22.54 -19.67 15.50
CA SER A 536 -23.32 -20.25 16.60
C SER A 536 -22.95 -21.70 16.93
N SER A 537 -22.26 -22.41 16.03
CA SER A 537 -21.83 -23.80 16.18
C SER A 537 -20.36 -23.93 16.61
N LEU A 538 -19.56 -22.86 16.63
CA LEU A 538 -18.13 -22.96 16.97
C LEU A 538 -17.86 -23.32 18.44
N HIS A 539 -18.78 -23.02 19.36
CA HIS A 539 -18.66 -23.37 20.78
C HIS A 539 -18.62 -24.89 21.03
N ILE A 540 -19.11 -25.71 20.08
CA ILE A 540 -19.06 -27.18 20.13
C ILE A 540 -17.60 -27.68 20.03
N TYR A 541 -16.72 -26.89 19.42
CA TYR A 541 -15.29 -27.19 19.30
C TYR A 541 -14.45 -26.52 20.41
N LEU A 542 -15.04 -25.59 21.17
CA LEU A 542 -14.40 -24.85 22.26
C LEU A 542 -15.41 -24.56 23.37
N ASN A 543 -15.66 -25.56 24.23
CA ASN A 543 -16.68 -25.51 25.28
C ASN A 543 -16.47 -24.35 26.29
N SER A 544 -15.27 -23.78 26.39
CA SER A 544 -14.97 -22.62 27.22
C SER A 544 -15.52 -21.30 26.66
N VAL A 545 -15.85 -21.25 25.36
CA VAL A 545 -16.23 -20.02 24.65
C VAL A 545 -17.72 -19.73 24.80
N ASP A 546 -18.03 -18.68 25.56
CA ASP A 546 -19.39 -18.18 25.75
C ASP A 546 -19.75 -17.03 24.79
N THR A 547 -18.76 -16.36 24.21
CA THR A 547 -18.95 -15.12 23.43
C THR A 547 -18.11 -15.15 22.15
N ILE A 548 -18.74 -14.89 21.00
CA ILE A 548 -18.05 -14.81 19.70
C ILE A 548 -18.48 -13.55 18.96
N THR A 549 -17.51 -12.81 18.44
CA THR A 549 -17.75 -11.68 17.54
C THR A 549 -17.16 -11.95 16.16
N GLY A 550 -17.94 -11.75 15.11
CA GLY A 550 -17.46 -11.71 13.73
C GLY A 550 -17.37 -10.26 13.28
N ASN A 551 -16.18 -9.74 13.01
CA ASN A 551 -15.93 -8.34 12.68
C ASN A 551 -15.36 -8.23 11.26
N TYR A 552 -15.99 -7.40 10.43
CA TYR A 552 -15.68 -7.31 9.00
C TYR A 552 -15.19 -5.92 8.60
N SER A 553 -14.18 -5.85 7.75
CA SER A 553 -13.76 -4.59 7.11
C SER A 553 -14.82 -4.08 6.14
N GLU A 554 -14.75 -2.78 5.88
CA GLU A 554 -15.48 -2.20 4.76
C GLU A 554 -14.96 -2.76 3.43
N SER A 555 -15.87 -2.92 2.46
CA SER A 555 -15.67 -3.76 1.28
C SER A 555 -14.50 -3.27 0.41
N GLY A 556 -13.53 -4.14 0.14
CA GLY A 556 -12.33 -3.78 -0.63
C GLY A 556 -11.23 -3.08 0.20
N HIS A 557 -11.36 -3.07 1.53
CA HIS A 557 -10.39 -2.53 2.48
C HIS A 557 -10.03 -3.55 3.58
N GLY A 558 -10.10 -4.85 3.29
CA GLY A 558 -9.77 -5.92 4.24
C GLY A 558 -8.31 -6.34 4.35
N LYS A 559 -7.40 -5.73 3.56
CA LYS A 559 -5.96 -6.06 3.59
C LYS A 559 -5.41 -5.97 5.01
N GLY A 560 -4.63 -6.97 5.41
CA GLY A 560 -4.32 -7.22 6.81
C GLY A 560 -3.06 -8.06 7.08
N ALA A 561 -2.95 -8.56 8.30
CA ALA A 561 -1.82 -9.40 8.72
C ALA A 561 -1.76 -10.77 8.01
N PRO A 562 -2.89 -11.45 7.70
CA PRO A 562 -2.89 -12.71 6.97
C PRO A 562 -2.25 -12.63 5.57
N ASP A 563 -2.45 -11.53 4.82
CA ASP A 563 -1.75 -11.26 3.55
C ASP A 563 -0.23 -11.42 3.68
N GLY A 564 0.33 -10.94 4.80
CA GLY A 564 1.74 -11.05 5.10
C GLY A 564 2.22 -12.50 5.25
N VAL A 565 1.39 -13.35 5.84
CA VAL A 565 1.64 -14.80 5.98
C VAL A 565 1.59 -15.47 4.61
N GLY A 566 0.53 -15.25 3.84
CA GLY A 566 0.39 -15.78 2.47
C GLY A 566 1.54 -15.35 1.56
N ALA A 567 1.97 -14.09 1.64
CA ALA A 567 3.11 -13.58 0.90
C ALA A 567 4.45 -14.19 1.36
N VAL A 568 4.63 -14.54 2.63
CA VAL A 568 5.83 -15.26 3.11
C VAL A 568 5.85 -16.69 2.58
N ILE A 569 4.71 -17.40 2.64
CA ILE A 569 4.55 -18.77 2.15
C ILE A 569 4.83 -18.84 0.65
N LYS A 570 4.10 -18.07 -0.17
CA LYS A 570 4.26 -18.09 -1.64
C LYS A 570 5.69 -17.72 -2.07
N ARG A 571 6.31 -16.70 -1.45
CA ARG A 571 7.73 -16.36 -1.72
C ARG A 571 8.71 -17.45 -1.30
N THR A 572 8.38 -18.27 -0.30
CA THR A 572 9.23 -19.39 0.13
C THR A 572 9.15 -20.53 -0.87
N ALA A 573 7.94 -20.85 -1.34
CA ALA A 573 7.70 -21.82 -2.41
C ALA A 573 8.39 -21.39 -3.72
N ASP A 574 8.13 -20.17 -4.20
CA ASP A 574 8.76 -19.59 -5.39
C ASP A 574 10.30 -19.58 -5.30
N ARG A 575 10.85 -19.36 -4.10
CA ARG A 575 12.30 -19.38 -3.86
C ARG A 575 12.88 -20.79 -3.95
N ALA A 576 12.22 -21.79 -3.37
CA ALA A 576 12.66 -23.19 -3.47
C ALA A 576 12.67 -23.68 -4.92
N VAL A 577 11.61 -23.35 -5.66
CA VAL A 577 11.51 -23.57 -7.12
C VAL A 577 12.65 -22.87 -7.86
N SER A 578 12.91 -21.60 -7.57
CA SER A 578 14.04 -20.84 -8.15
C SER A 578 15.43 -21.39 -7.75
N GLN A 579 15.51 -22.32 -6.79
CA GLN A 579 16.73 -22.94 -6.28
C GLN A 579 16.88 -24.40 -6.72
N GLY A 580 16.04 -24.90 -7.63
CA GLY A 580 16.15 -26.27 -8.17
C GLY A 580 15.19 -27.30 -7.58
N HIS A 581 14.26 -26.90 -6.70
CA HIS A 581 13.33 -27.84 -6.06
C HIS A 581 11.96 -27.77 -6.73
N ASP A 582 11.51 -28.87 -7.33
CA ASP A 582 10.13 -28.94 -7.83
C ASP A 582 9.13 -28.88 -6.65
N ILE A 583 7.96 -28.30 -6.90
CA ILE A 583 6.78 -28.44 -6.05
C ILE A 583 5.64 -28.88 -6.97
N LYS A 584 5.26 -30.17 -6.89
CA LYS A 584 4.28 -30.81 -7.79
C LYS A 584 2.91 -31.00 -7.16
N ASP A 585 2.86 -31.09 -5.83
CA ASP A 585 1.65 -31.36 -5.06
C ASP A 585 1.71 -30.73 -3.65
N LEU A 586 0.77 -31.14 -2.81
CA LEU A 586 0.65 -30.71 -1.41
C LEU A 586 1.83 -31.19 -0.54
N ASP A 587 2.34 -32.40 -0.75
CA ASP A 587 3.36 -33.00 0.11
C ASP A 587 4.75 -32.38 -0.13
N ASP A 588 5.10 -32.14 -1.40
CA ASP A 588 6.26 -31.32 -1.76
C ASP A 588 6.17 -29.92 -1.11
N PHE A 589 5.01 -29.28 -1.22
CA PHE A 589 4.78 -27.93 -0.70
C PHE A 589 4.96 -27.88 0.82
N LEU A 590 4.34 -28.82 1.55
CA LEU A 590 4.47 -28.93 3.00
C LEU A 590 5.90 -29.25 3.43
N THR A 591 6.60 -30.12 2.70
CA THR A 591 8.01 -30.44 2.95
C THR A 591 8.88 -29.19 2.86
N VAL A 592 8.76 -28.42 1.77
CA VAL A 592 9.48 -27.16 1.59
C VAL A 592 9.13 -26.15 2.68
N MET A 593 7.84 -25.99 3.01
CA MET A 593 7.42 -25.02 4.04
C MET A 593 7.94 -25.42 5.43
N ASN A 594 7.81 -26.67 5.85
CA ASN A 594 8.25 -27.14 7.18
C ASN A 594 9.77 -26.99 7.36
N GLN A 595 10.57 -27.24 6.33
CA GLN A 595 12.02 -27.02 6.35
C GLN A 595 12.39 -25.53 6.50
N ASN A 596 11.61 -24.63 5.87
CA ASN A 596 11.96 -23.20 5.75
C ASN A 596 11.26 -22.27 6.77
N LEU A 597 10.11 -22.66 7.34
CA LEU A 597 9.18 -21.76 8.07
C LEU A 597 8.83 -22.26 9.47
N LYS A 598 9.76 -22.16 10.42
CA LYS A 598 9.55 -22.60 11.81
C LYS A 598 8.53 -21.79 12.63
N LYS A 599 8.09 -20.61 12.15
CA LYS A 599 7.20 -19.69 12.90
C LYS A 599 5.75 -19.70 12.43
N ILE A 600 5.45 -20.31 11.28
CA ILE A 600 4.08 -20.40 10.75
C ILE A 600 3.63 -21.84 10.95
N ARG A 601 2.52 -22.04 11.66
CA ARG A 601 1.95 -23.37 11.86
C ARG A 601 1.15 -23.76 10.62
N LEU A 602 1.40 -24.98 10.13
CA LEU A 602 0.73 -25.53 8.95
C LEU A 602 -0.21 -26.65 9.39
N LYS A 603 -1.40 -26.69 8.81
CA LYS A 603 -2.36 -27.80 8.95
C LYS A 603 -2.96 -28.10 7.58
N ILE A 604 -3.28 -29.36 7.33
CA ILE A 604 -3.92 -29.82 6.10
C ILE A 604 -5.44 -29.78 6.30
N ILE A 605 -6.18 -29.43 5.26
CA ILE A 605 -7.63 -29.60 5.15
C ILE A 605 -7.89 -30.45 3.91
N SER A 606 -8.55 -31.59 4.07
CA SER A 606 -8.98 -32.44 2.96
C SER A 606 -10.30 -31.95 2.35
N GLU A 607 -10.64 -32.43 1.16
CA GLU A 607 -11.97 -32.19 0.58
C GLU A 607 -13.09 -32.82 1.43
N TYR A 608 -12.81 -33.94 2.10
CA TYR A 608 -13.74 -34.57 3.04
C TYR A 608 -14.08 -33.63 4.22
N ASP A 609 -13.08 -32.97 4.81
CA ASP A 609 -13.29 -32.01 5.91
C ASP A 609 -14.22 -30.86 5.49
N VAL A 610 -14.14 -30.43 4.23
CA VAL A 610 -15.01 -29.38 3.65
C VAL A 610 -16.43 -29.91 3.40
N PHE A 611 -16.54 -31.11 2.82
CA PHE A 611 -17.82 -31.76 2.53
C PHE A 611 -18.61 -32.08 3.80
N GLU A 612 -17.94 -32.53 4.87
CA GLU A 612 -18.56 -32.77 6.18
C GLU A 612 -19.31 -31.52 6.67
N LYS A 613 -18.74 -30.31 6.49
CA LYS A 613 -19.39 -29.06 6.95
C LYS A 613 -20.56 -28.64 6.08
N ASP A 614 -20.71 -29.13 4.85
CA ASP A 614 -21.93 -28.90 4.07
C ASP A 614 -23.14 -29.58 4.72
N LEU A 615 -22.94 -30.79 5.25
CA LEU A 615 -23.99 -31.61 5.88
C LEU A 615 -24.47 -31.01 7.22
N LEU A 616 -23.67 -30.15 7.85
CA LEU A 616 -24.02 -29.48 9.12
C LEU A 616 -24.92 -28.25 8.92
N PHE A 617 -25.08 -27.75 7.69
CA PHE A 617 -25.95 -26.59 7.45
C PHE A 617 -27.41 -27.02 7.23
N PRO A 618 -28.37 -26.46 8.00
CA PRO A 618 -29.79 -26.71 7.75
C PRO A 618 -30.23 -26.22 6.36
N GLN A 619 -31.24 -26.89 5.80
CA GLN A 619 -31.66 -26.68 4.41
C GLN A 619 -32.17 -25.25 4.16
N ASN A 620 -32.94 -24.69 5.11
CA ASN A 620 -33.64 -23.42 4.97
C ASN A 620 -33.10 -22.29 5.85
N ILE A 621 -31.80 -21.97 5.73
CA ILE A 621 -31.21 -20.82 6.43
C ILE A 621 -31.79 -19.50 5.88
N LYS A 622 -32.42 -18.71 6.75
CA LYS A 622 -32.91 -17.34 6.44
C LYS A 622 -31.77 -16.35 6.27
N ALA A 623 -31.98 -15.32 5.45
CA ALA A 623 -31.03 -14.23 5.28
C ALA A 623 -31.42 -13.03 6.15
N PHE A 624 -30.46 -12.44 6.87
CA PHE A 624 -30.69 -11.20 7.61
C PHE A 624 -30.96 -10.02 6.63
N PRO A 625 -32.09 -9.29 6.76
CA PRO A 625 -32.37 -8.12 5.92
C PRO A 625 -31.28 -7.05 6.08
N GLY A 626 -30.55 -6.76 5.00
CA GLY A 626 -29.42 -5.84 5.05
C GLY A 626 -28.08 -6.45 5.48
N CYS A 627 -27.88 -7.77 5.33
CA CYS A 627 -26.60 -8.45 5.56
C CYS A 627 -25.38 -7.74 4.88
N MET A 628 -25.56 -7.13 3.70
CA MET A 628 -24.49 -6.36 3.04
C MET A 628 -24.11 -5.04 3.74
N LYS A 629 -24.92 -4.55 4.68
CA LYS A 629 -24.65 -3.37 5.53
C LYS A 629 -24.03 -3.74 6.89
N MET A 630 -23.95 -5.04 7.19
CA MET A 630 -23.39 -5.57 8.43
C MET A 630 -21.86 -5.51 8.40
N HIS A 631 -21.30 -5.16 9.57
CA HIS A 631 -19.87 -5.26 9.83
C HIS A 631 -19.52 -5.91 11.17
N GLN A 632 -20.48 -6.11 12.07
CA GLN A 632 -20.24 -6.91 13.27
C GLN A 632 -21.44 -7.81 13.58
N ILE A 633 -21.14 -9.06 13.91
CA ILE A 633 -22.03 -10.04 14.55
C ILE A 633 -21.53 -10.20 15.99
N VAL A 634 -22.45 -10.29 16.94
CA VAL A 634 -22.17 -10.71 18.32
C VAL A 634 -23.07 -11.88 18.66
N TRP A 635 -22.48 -13.01 18.99
CA TRP A 635 -23.12 -14.22 19.50
C TRP A 635 -22.72 -14.43 20.96
N LYS A 636 -23.64 -14.94 21.77
CA LYS A 636 -23.43 -15.30 23.16
C LYS A 636 -24.22 -16.58 23.46
N LEU A 637 -23.60 -17.56 24.11
CA LEU A 637 -24.14 -18.92 24.30
C LEU A 637 -25.54 -18.91 24.93
N ASN A 638 -25.72 -18.11 26.00
CA ASN A 638 -26.96 -18.02 26.77
C ASN A 638 -27.94 -16.96 26.22
N PHE A 639 -27.86 -16.60 24.94
CA PHE A 639 -28.75 -15.62 24.31
C PHE A 639 -29.33 -16.18 22.98
N PRO A 640 -30.67 -16.26 22.82
CA PRO A 640 -31.30 -16.96 21.69
C PRO A 640 -31.17 -16.24 20.33
N MET A 641 -30.56 -15.05 20.33
CA MET A 641 -30.40 -14.18 19.17
C MET A 641 -28.93 -13.79 18.98
N MET A 642 -28.53 -13.50 17.75
CA MET A 642 -27.27 -12.82 17.46
C MET A 642 -27.53 -11.35 17.22
N ALA A 643 -26.78 -10.45 17.86
CA ALA A 643 -26.89 -9.02 17.60
C ALA A 643 -26.10 -8.65 16.34
N VAL A 644 -26.77 -7.99 15.39
CA VAL A 644 -26.21 -7.56 14.10
C VAL A 644 -25.98 -6.05 14.12
N ARG A 645 -24.82 -5.59 13.63
CA ARG A 645 -24.38 -4.19 13.75
C ARG A 645 -23.81 -3.65 12.43
N LYS A 646 -24.14 -2.39 12.13
CA LYS A 646 -23.65 -1.66 10.94
C LYS A 646 -22.19 -1.24 11.03
N LEU A 647 -21.63 -1.22 12.24
CA LEU A 647 -20.24 -0.89 12.53
C LEU A 647 -19.78 -1.70 13.74
N SER A 648 -18.51 -2.11 13.77
CA SER A 648 -17.96 -2.84 14.91
C SER A 648 -17.94 -1.97 16.17
N CYS A 649 -18.33 -2.55 17.30
CA CYS A 649 -18.24 -1.96 18.62
C CYS A 649 -17.35 -2.84 19.50
N THR A 650 -16.38 -2.22 20.18
CA THR A 650 -15.37 -2.88 21.03
C THR A 650 -15.54 -2.55 22.51
N ASP A 651 -16.63 -1.86 22.84
CA ASP A 651 -17.00 -1.50 24.20
C ASP A 651 -17.49 -2.74 24.95
N LYS A 652 -16.89 -3.04 26.10
CA LYS A 652 -17.17 -4.27 26.86
C LYS A 652 -18.60 -4.34 27.38
N ALA A 653 -19.22 -3.23 27.79
CA ALA A 653 -20.62 -3.22 28.20
C ALA A 653 -21.52 -3.54 26.99
N CYS A 654 -21.25 -2.92 25.83
CA CYS A 654 -21.97 -3.24 24.59
C CYS A 654 -21.78 -4.70 24.13
N LEU A 655 -20.66 -5.36 24.45
CA LEU A 655 -20.45 -6.78 24.14
C LEU A 655 -21.12 -7.69 25.16
N TYR A 656 -21.11 -7.33 26.44
CA TYR A 656 -21.70 -8.13 27.52
C TYR A 656 -23.23 -8.11 27.53
N GLU A 657 -23.83 -6.93 27.35
CA GLU A 657 -25.29 -6.73 27.41
C GLU A 657 -26.00 -7.23 26.14
N VAL A 658 -25.31 -7.30 25.00
CA VAL A 658 -25.73 -7.76 23.65
C VAL A 658 -26.93 -7.03 23.04
N ILE A 659 -28.03 -6.93 23.78
CA ILE A 659 -29.37 -6.40 23.48
C ILE A 659 -29.32 -4.97 22.94
N SER A 660 -28.44 -4.11 23.46
CA SER A 660 -28.32 -2.75 22.93
C SER A 660 -26.87 -2.32 22.79
N CYS A 661 -26.62 -1.42 21.84
CA CYS A 661 -25.33 -0.80 21.66
C CYS A 661 -25.51 0.70 21.80
N ASN A 662 -25.09 1.24 22.95
CA ASN A 662 -25.23 2.64 23.34
C ASN A 662 -24.62 3.62 22.30
N HIS A 663 -23.70 3.12 21.47
CA HIS A 663 -23.08 3.82 20.35
C HIS A 663 -23.95 3.91 19.07
N LYS A 664 -25.24 3.51 19.11
CA LYS A 664 -26.19 3.53 17.98
C LYS A 664 -25.70 2.78 16.73
N LYS A 665 -24.98 1.67 16.94
CA LYS A 665 -24.39 0.80 15.89
C LYS A 665 -25.24 -0.43 15.55
N HIS A 666 -26.35 -0.66 16.25
CA HIS A 666 -27.23 -1.80 16.02
C HIS A 666 -27.93 -1.72 14.65
N LEU A 667 -28.18 -2.89 14.03
CA LEU A 667 -29.00 -3.06 12.82
C LEU A 667 -30.27 -3.89 13.10
N GLY A 668 -30.18 -4.86 14.01
CA GLY A 668 -31.25 -5.77 14.37
C GLY A 668 -30.70 -7.05 14.99
N PHE A 669 -31.58 -8.02 15.19
CA PHE A 669 -31.24 -9.34 15.70
C PHE A 669 -31.45 -10.42 14.64
N TYR A 670 -30.68 -11.49 14.73
CA TYR A 670 -30.90 -12.73 13.98
C TYR A 670 -31.30 -13.82 14.97
N HIS A 671 -32.52 -14.35 14.88
CA HIS A 671 -33.02 -15.40 15.77
C HIS A 671 -32.41 -16.75 15.41
N LEU A 672 -31.94 -17.50 16.41
CA LEU A 672 -31.38 -18.84 16.22
C LEU A 672 -32.42 -19.95 16.34
N GLU A 673 -33.65 -19.64 16.75
CA GLU A 673 -34.64 -20.63 17.21
C GLU A 673 -35.11 -21.63 16.13
N GLU A 674 -35.04 -21.26 14.85
CA GLU A 674 -35.27 -22.18 13.72
C GLU A 674 -34.12 -23.17 13.47
N LEU A 675 -32.99 -23.04 14.19
CA LEU A 675 -31.82 -23.91 14.12
C LEU A 675 -31.69 -24.83 15.35
N TYR A 676 -32.56 -24.71 16.34
CA TYR A 676 -32.53 -25.53 17.57
C TYR A 676 -33.51 -26.70 17.54
N GLN A 677 -34.62 -26.60 16.79
CA GLN A 677 -35.60 -27.69 16.67
C GLN A 677 -35.02 -28.95 15.98
N GLU A 678 -34.02 -28.79 15.09
CA GLU A 678 -33.33 -29.91 14.44
C GLU A 678 -32.15 -30.48 15.26
N ARG A 679 -31.74 -29.87 16.38
CA ARG A 679 -30.55 -30.31 17.14
C ARG A 679 -30.72 -31.62 17.92
N ILE A 680 -31.94 -32.11 18.07
CA ILE A 680 -32.23 -33.32 18.87
C ILE A 680 -31.82 -34.61 18.13
N THR A 681 -31.59 -34.57 16.80
CA THR A 681 -31.39 -35.78 15.97
C THR A 681 -29.97 -36.02 15.46
N VAL A 682 -29.03 -35.08 15.57
CA VAL A 682 -27.65 -35.25 15.08
C VAL A 682 -26.62 -34.75 16.09
N THR A 683 -26.19 -35.65 16.98
CA THR A 683 -24.92 -35.49 17.71
C THR A 683 -23.75 -35.78 16.76
N PRO A 684 -22.74 -34.90 16.64
CA PRO A 684 -21.50 -35.24 15.94
C PRO A 684 -20.80 -36.38 16.69
N LEU A 685 -20.48 -37.49 16.00
CA LEU A 685 -19.72 -38.59 16.62
C LEU A 685 -18.31 -38.10 16.97
N ALA A 686 -18.04 -37.97 18.27
CA ALA A 686 -16.73 -37.56 18.79
C ALA A 686 -15.62 -38.62 18.62
N ASP A 687 -15.96 -39.84 18.19
CA ASP A 687 -15.07 -41.02 18.24
C ASP A 687 -14.58 -41.55 16.86
N SER A 688 -14.89 -40.88 15.75
CA SER A 688 -14.57 -41.38 14.40
C SER A 688 -13.08 -41.36 14.03
N LYS A 689 -12.19 -40.81 14.87
CA LYS A 689 -10.75 -40.62 14.58
C LYS A 689 -9.96 -41.93 14.34
N ARG A 690 -10.53 -43.12 14.58
CA ARG A 690 -9.80 -44.40 14.55
C ARG A 690 -10.29 -45.51 13.59
N GLN A 691 -11.44 -45.39 12.92
CA GLN A 691 -12.01 -46.51 12.13
C GLN A 691 -12.37 -46.23 10.66
N LEU A 692 -12.27 -44.99 10.15
CA LEU A 692 -12.67 -44.65 8.76
C LEU A 692 -11.50 -44.40 7.79
N ARG A 693 -10.28 -44.84 8.13
CA ARG A 693 -9.09 -44.71 7.23
C ARG A 693 -8.95 -45.84 6.21
N GLU A 694 -9.83 -46.84 6.24
CA GLU A 694 -9.73 -48.05 5.42
C GLU A 694 -10.97 -48.19 4.50
N ILE A 695 -11.03 -47.33 3.47
CA ILE A 695 -11.87 -47.57 2.28
C ILE A 695 -10.94 -47.63 1.07
N PRO A 696 -10.85 -48.76 0.34
CA PRO A 696 -9.91 -48.90 -0.77
C PRO A 696 -10.17 -47.95 -1.94
N LYS A 697 -9.11 -47.63 -2.69
CA LYS A 697 -9.14 -46.75 -3.87
C LYS A 697 -10.01 -47.25 -5.04
N SER A 698 -10.52 -48.50 -4.98
CA SER A 698 -11.33 -49.13 -6.03
C SER A 698 -12.73 -48.52 -6.21
N PHE A 699 -13.20 -47.65 -5.30
CA PHE A 699 -14.46 -46.93 -5.49
C PHE A 699 -14.37 -45.74 -6.48
N TRP A 700 -13.16 -45.35 -6.90
CA TRP A 700 -12.91 -44.09 -7.62
C TRP A 700 -12.55 -44.24 -9.12
N SER A 701 -12.67 -45.43 -9.71
CA SER A 701 -12.42 -45.66 -11.13
C SER A 701 -13.70 -45.57 -11.97
N VAL A 702 -13.94 -44.41 -12.59
CA VAL A 702 -14.82 -44.30 -13.77
C VAL A 702 -13.93 -44.33 -15.01
N ASN A 703 -14.13 -45.32 -15.86
CA ASN A 703 -13.34 -45.48 -17.09
C ASN A 703 -13.68 -44.37 -18.10
N ASN A 704 -12.64 -43.70 -18.61
CA ASN A 704 -12.71 -42.92 -19.83
C ASN A 704 -12.28 -43.81 -21.00
N GLU A 705 -13.22 -44.27 -21.80
CA GLU A 705 -12.94 -44.68 -23.18
C GLU A 705 -13.90 -43.96 -24.14
N SER A 706 -13.32 -43.50 -25.25
CA SER A 706 -13.98 -42.68 -26.26
C SER A 706 -14.10 -43.45 -27.57
N ASN A 707 -15.29 -43.47 -28.19
CA ASN A 707 -15.40 -43.60 -29.65
C ASN A 707 -16.81 -43.25 -30.19
N GLY A 708 -16.82 -42.56 -31.34
CA GLY A 708 -17.76 -42.74 -32.47
C GLY A 708 -19.27 -42.52 -32.31
N ASN A 709 -19.79 -41.52 -33.05
CA ASN A 709 -21.05 -41.51 -33.83
C ASN A 709 -21.96 -42.77 -33.75
N ASP A 710 -23.28 -42.69 -33.51
CA ASP A 710 -24.28 -41.94 -34.29
C ASP A 710 -25.65 -41.82 -33.56
N GLY A 711 -26.51 -40.92 -34.04
CA GLY A 711 -27.96 -41.19 -34.20
C GLY A 711 -28.95 -41.18 -33.02
N VAL A 712 -29.74 -40.09 -32.94
CA VAL A 712 -31.22 -40.08 -32.73
C VAL A 712 -31.84 -40.36 -31.33
N THR A 713 -32.70 -39.39 -30.92
CA THR A 713 -33.76 -39.40 -29.87
C THR A 713 -33.50 -39.87 -28.43
N GLY A 714 -33.59 -38.89 -27.52
CA GLY A 714 -34.48 -38.94 -26.34
C GLY A 714 -34.04 -39.77 -25.12
N ILE A 715 -34.18 -39.16 -23.94
CA ILE A 715 -34.70 -39.75 -22.68
C ILE A 715 -34.55 -38.71 -21.56
N GLY A 716 -35.66 -38.39 -20.91
CA GLY A 716 -35.66 -37.87 -19.53
C GLY A 716 -35.96 -39.03 -18.56
N ASN A 717 -35.71 -38.78 -17.27
CA ASN A 717 -35.85 -39.70 -16.12
C ASN A 717 -34.61 -40.52 -15.76
N LEU A 718 -33.94 -40.10 -14.68
CA LEU A 718 -33.59 -41.01 -13.60
C LEU A 718 -33.58 -40.30 -12.24
N VAL A 719 -34.77 -39.85 -11.82
CA VAL A 719 -35.06 -39.47 -10.42
C VAL A 719 -36.22 -40.34 -9.94
N GLN A 720 -35.95 -41.61 -9.67
CA GLN A 720 -36.88 -42.52 -8.97
C GLN A 720 -36.20 -43.83 -8.56
N THR A 721 -35.64 -43.87 -7.35
CA THR A 721 -35.56 -45.11 -6.55
C THR A 721 -35.43 -44.72 -5.07
N ILE A 722 -35.92 -45.58 -4.17
CA ILE A 722 -35.95 -45.36 -2.70
C ILE A 722 -36.99 -44.31 -2.22
N THR A 723 -38.22 -44.40 -2.70
CA THR A 723 -39.42 -44.14 -1.89
C THR A 723 -40.54 -45.11 -2.28
N ASN A 724 -40.61 -46.29 -1.63
CA ASN A 724 -41.80 -47.15 -1.64
C ASN A 724 -41.70 -48.25 -0.58
N ARG A 725 -42.61 -48.17 0.41
CA ARG A 725 -42.84 -48.95 1.66
C ARG A 725 -42.85 -47.96 2.84
N THR A 726 -43.97 -47.66 3.50
CA THR A 726 -45.32 -48.23 3.46
C THR A 726 -46.37 -47.15 3.76
N THR A 727 -47.59 -47.26 3.19
CA THR A 727 -48.71 -46.33 3.44
C THR A 727 -50.00 -47.07 3.79
N CYS A 728 -50.57 -46.76 4.95
CA CYS A 728 -52.02 -46.78 5.24
C CYS A 728 -52.26 -45.67 6.28
N LYS A 729 -52.89 -44.55 5.94
CA LYS A 729 -54.35 -44.33 5.92
C LYS A 729 -54.99 -44.51 7.30
N THR A 730 -55.06 -43.44 8.11
CA THR A 730 -56.15 -42.43 8.22
C THR A 730 -57.40 -42.93 8.96
N ASN A 731 -57.65 -42.39 10.17
CA ASN A 731 -58.81 -41.51 10.44
C ASN A 731 -58.89 -40.99 11.88
N ASN A 732 -59.59 -39.86 12.00
CA ASN A 732 -60.07 -39.13 13.18
C ASN A 732 -60.47 -39.99 14.40
N ASN A 733 -60.19 -39.54 15.64
CA ASN A 733 -61.20 -38.77 16.41
C ASN A 733 -60.71 -38.21 17.76
N LEU A 734 -61.59 -37.40 18.37
CA LEU A 734 -61.47 -36.66 19.62
C LEU A 734 -61.34 -37.51 20.91
N ASN A 735 -60.95 -36.78 21.97
CA ASN A 735 -61.43 -36.87 23.37
C ASN A 735 -60.69 -37.70 24.44
N THR A 736 -60.27 -36.92 25.46
CA THR A 736 -60.41 -37.14 26.92
C THR A 736 -59.58 -38.20 27.66
N ARG A 737 -59.04 -37.73 28.81
CA ARG A 737 -58.86 -38.44 30.10
C ARG A 737 -57.91 -39.66 30.07
N SER A 738 -57.17 -40.05 31.11
CA SER A 738 -56.70 -39.51 32.39
C SER A 738 -56.16 -40.73 33.17
N ALA A 739 -55.18 -40.52 34.05
CA ALA A 739 -54.86 -41.35 35.22
C ALA A 739 -54.00 -42.64 35.08
N ASN A 740 -53.19 -42.82 36.14
CA ASN A 740 -52.55 -44.02 36.70
C ASN A 740 -51.43 -44.73 35.90
N GLN A 741 -50.19 -44.84 36.39
CA GLN A 741 -49.64 -45.37 37.67
C GLN A 741 -49.34 -46.88 37.67
N ASN A 742 -48.11 -47.20 38.09
CA ASN A 742 -47.65 -48.45 38.74
C ASN A 742 -47.71 -49.79 37.99
N ASN A 743 -46.57 -50.23 37.42
CA ASN A 743 -45.66 -51.25 38.00
C ASN A 743 -44.44 -51.44 37.06
N LYS A 744 -43.16 -51.45 37.46
CA LYS A 744 -42.39 -52.12 38.52
C LYS A 744 -41.78 -53.47 38.07
N ARG A 745 -40.45 -53.45 37.89
CA ARG A 745 -39.42 -54.50 38.14
C ARG A 745 -39.06 -55.56 37.08
N LYS A 746 -37.74 -55.85 37.07
CA LYS A 746 -36.97 -56.91 36.36
C LYS A 746 -37.00 -56.70 34.84
N VAL A 747 -35.88 -56.59 34.12
CA VAL A 747 -34.67 -57.43 34.16
C VAL A 747 -33.41 -56.58 33.95
N ASP A 748 -32.24 -56.91 34.51
CA ASP A 748 -31.94 -57.30 35.90
C ASP A 748 -30.42 -57.08 36.19
N LYS A 749 -29.96 -57.54 37.36
CA LYS A 749 -28.58 -57.61 37.83
C LYS A 749 -27.67 -58.50 36.97
N LEU A 750 -26.51 -57.98 36.52
CA LEU A 750 -25.20 -58.68 36.47
C LEU A 750 -24.13 -57.74 35.86
N ASN A 751 -23.35 -57.05 36.71
CA ASN A 751 -21.95 -56.62 36.50
C ASN A 751 -21.51 -55.59 37.56
N GLU A 752 -21.48 -56.02 38.83
CA GLU A 752 -20.90 -55.23 39.92
C GLU A 752 -20.33 -56.20 40.98
N ARG A 753 -19.20 -56.84 40.65
CA ARG A 753 -18.43 -57.71 41.55
C ARG A 753 -17.06 -58.09 40.98
N LYS A 754 -16.12 -57.15 41.04
CA LYS A 754 -14.65 -57.33 41.16
C LYS A 754 -14.02 -55.94 41.33
N ASP A 755 -12.76 -55.92 41.76
CA ASP A 755 -11.93 -54.73 41.94
C ASP A 755 -12.26 -53.82 43.14
N LEU A 756 -12.47 -54.44 44.31
CA LEU A 756 -12.39 -53.75 45.61
C LEU A 756 -11.88 -54.66 46.73
N GLU A 757 -10.78 -55.37 46.49
CA GLU A 757 -10.11 -56.20 47.51
C GLU A 757 -8.60 -56.34 47.25
N ARG A 758 -7.85 -55.24 47.44
CA ARG A 758 -6.37 -55.25 47.64
C ARG A 758 -5.86 -53.92 48.20
N SER A 759 -6.17 -53.67 49.48
CA SER A 759 -5.48 -52.66 50.28
C SER A 759 -5.04 -53.29 51.60
N GLY A 760 -3.74 -53.22 51.92
CA GLY A 760 -3.19 -53.74 53.17
C GLY A 760 -1.74 -54.21 53.07
N ARG A 761 -0.82 -53.49 53.75
CA ARG A 761 0.65 -53.71 53.86
C ARG A 761 1.40 -53.50 52.53
N THR A 762 2.21 -52.46 52.36
CA THR A 762 3.34 -52.08 53.23
C THR A 762 3.47 -50.58 53.48
N ASP A 763 3.47 -50.19 54.75
CA ASP A 763 3.95 -48.89 55.24
C ASP A 763 5.48 -48.86 55.35
N ARG A 764 6.03 -47.64 55.46
CA ARG A 764 7.43 -47.27 55.80
C ARG A 764 8.50 -47.67 54.76
N VAL A 765 9.05 -46.67 54.09
CA VAL A 765 10.39 -46.09 54.41
C VAL A 765 10.48 -44.68 53.80
N GLU A 766 10.84 -43.72 54.65
CA GLU A 766 11.46 -42.40 54.36
C GLU A 766 10.81 -41.42 53.37
N GLN A 767 9.94 -40.57 53.92
CA GLN A 767 10.26 -39.13 53.89
C GLN A 767 11.38 -38.85 54.90
N ILE A 768 12.48 -38.21 54.48
CA ILE A 768 13.30 -37.21 55.20
C ILE A 768 14.54 -36.94 54.33
N MET A 769 14.67 -35.70 53.84
CA MET A 769 15.92 -34.93 53.72
C MET A 769 15.65 -33.59 53.03
N LEU A 770 15.55 -32.55 53.85
CA LEU A 770 15.65 -31.15 53.46
C LEU A 770 17.12 -30.80 53.15
N LEU A 771 17.32 -29.67 52.44
CA LEU A 771 18.56 -28.86 52.40
C LEU A 771 19.80 -29.38 51.62
N ALA A 772 19.87 -29.07 50.33
CA ALA A 772 21.06 -28.52 49.63
C ALA A 772 20.61 -27.95 48.26
N GLY A 773 21.07 -26.82 47.73
CA GLY A 773 22.12 -25.90 48.17
C GLY A 773 23.38 -26.02 47.30
N SER A 774 23.65 -25.01 46.44
CA SER A 774 24.83 -24.90 45.55
C SER A 774 24.92 -25.97 44.44
N SER A 775 25.66 -25.82 43.33
CA SER A 775 26.16 -24.67 42.56
C SER A 775 26.68 -25.15 41.19
N ASN A 776 27.00 -24.22 40.28
CA ASN A 776 27.77 -24.39 39.03
C ASN A 776 28.53 -25.72 38.82
N ILE A 777 28.39 -26.31 37.63
CA ILE A 777 29.48 -26.94 36.88
C ILE A 777 29.26 -26.73 35.37
N ASP A 778 30.37 -26.52 34.70
CA ASP A 778 30.62 -25.93 33.38
C ASP A 778 29.91 -26.60 32.18
N ASN A 779 29.54 -25.90 31.10
CA ASN A 779 30.42 -25.22 30.11
C ASN A 779 31.52 -26.13 29.54
N ILE A 780 31.23 -26.89 28.47
CA ILE A 780 32.12 -27.54 27.46
C ILE A 780 31.19 -28.59 26.76
N PHE A 781 30.77 -28.49 25.49
CA PHE A 781 31.56 -28.31 24.28
C PHE A 781 30.84 -27.47 23.21
N LYS A 782 31.60 -26.59 22.52
CA LYS A 782 31.31 -26.18 21.13
C LYS A 782 32.15 -27.05 20.19
N ARG A 783 31.52 -27.68 19.17
CA ARG A 783 31.92 -27.69 17.73
C ARG A 783 31.49 -28.96 16.99
N ARG A 784 31.11 -28.76 15.70
CA ARG A 784 31.04 -29.75 14.60
C ARG A 784 30.02 -30.90 14.73
N ARG A 785 28.79 -30.64 14.26
CA ARG A 785 28.39 -30.98 12.88
C ARG A 785 27.27 -30.05 12.41
#